data_AF-L9KJX2-F1
#
_entry.id   AF-L9KJX2-F1
#
_cell.length_a   1.000
_cell.length_b   1.000
_cell.length_c   1.000
_cell.angle_alpha   90.00
_cell.angle_beta   90.00
_cell.angle_gamma   90.00
#
_symmetry.space_group_name_H-M   'P 1'
#
loop_
_entity.id
_entity.type
_entity.pdbx_description
1 polymer ?
#
loop_
_entity_poly.entity_id
_entity_poly.type
_entity_poly.pdbx_seq_one_letter_code
_entity_poly.pdbx_strand_id
1 'polypeptide(L)'
;MQPLTAGGSVRQNSFEGDQYQQRVNITSWDMSLHCPCVQKRAQDAAIILGGGGLLFASYLAASGDEHFYTAHLMPALQRLLDPESAHRLAVRITSLGLIPRATFQDSDMLEVRVLGHTFRNPVGIAAGFDKHGEAVDGLYKMGFGFVEIGSVTPKPQEGNPRPRVFRLPEDQAVINRYGFNSHGLSVVERRLRARQQQQTRLTEDGLPLGINLGKNKTSVDAAADYVEGVRVLGPLADYLVVNVSSPNTAGLRSLQGKATLRHLLTKVLQERDALKGEHRPAVLVKIAPDLTAQDKEDIASVVRELGVDGLIVTNTTVSRPAGLQGALRSEMGGLSGKPLRDLSTQTIREMYALTQGKAGVSVFSFVIPIIGVGGVSSGQDALEKIQAGASLVQLYTALTYHGPPVVGRVKRELEALLKEQGFSRVTDAVGIDHRRALGAVVTLLLWGQLFSVDAGNDVTDFADDSCPKPPQIENGYVEHLVRYQCKKFYRLRTEGDGVYSLNSEKQWVNKATGEKLPECEAVCGKPTTPVKQVQRILGGSLVAKGSFPWQAKMISRHNLTTGATLIHEQWLLTTAKNLFLNHTENATAKDIAPTLKLYVGKAQLVEIEKVVFHPNFSDIDIGLIKLKQKVPITETVMPICLPSKNYAEEGRLGYVSGWGRNANFRFTDHLKYVMLPVADQEKCVKHYEGSTVPEKKTPKSPVGVQPILNEHTFCAGMTKYQEDTCYGDAGSAFAIHDQELDTWYAAGILSFDKSCSVAEYGVYVKVLSLIDWITNIIASN
;
A
#
# COMPACT_ATOMS: atom_id res chain seq x y z
N MET A 1 -29.82 -35.42 57.49
CA MET A 1 -30.50 -34.90 58.70
C MET A 1 -31.38 -33.73 58.28
N GLN A 2 -32.69 -33.93 58.42
CA GLN A 2 -33.77 -32.93 58.42
C GLN A 2 -33.85 -32.30 59.85
N PRO A 3 -34.70 -31.29 60.19
CA PRO A 3 -36.15 -31.35 59.99
C PRO A 3 -36.95 -30.03 59.85
N LEU A 4 -38.27 -30.26 59.83
CA LEU A 4 -39.48 -29.49 59.52
C LEU A 4 -40.12 -28.72 60.70
N THR A 5 -40.93 -27.70 60.33
CA THR A 5 -42.26 -27.24 60.85
C THR A 5 -42.51 -26.96 62.35
N ALA A 6 -43.03 -25.77 62.70
CA ALA A 6 -44.48 -25.42 62.79
C ALA A 6 -44.78 -24.14 63.63
N GLY A 7 -45.69 -23.27 63.12
CA GLY A 7 -46.81 -22.65 63.88
C GLY A 7 -46.68 -21.28 64.60
N GLY A 8 -47.56 -20.30 64.24
CA GLY A 8 -48.34 -19.53 65.24
C GLY A 8 -48.37 -17.97 65.27
N SER A 9 -49.22 -17.34 64.44
CA SER A 9 -50.16 -16.19 64.65
C SER A 9 -49.86 -14.96 65.55
N VAL A 10 -50.13 -13.72 65.05
CA VAL A 10 -51.21 -12.75 65.46
C VAL A 10 -51.44 -11.68 64.35
N ARG A 11 -52.69 -11.21 64.21
CA ARG A 11 -53.33 -10.39 63.16
C ARG A 11 -53.12 -8.86 63.25
N GLN A 12 -53.24 -8.18 62.09
CA GLN A 12 -54.02 -6.95 61.88
C GLN A 12 -54.58 -6.93 60.42
N ASN A 13 -55.86 -6.57 60.26
CA ASN A 13 -56.72 -6.62 59.05
C ASN A 13 -57.29 -5.19 58.79
N SER A 14 -57.77 -4.74 57.62
CA SER A 14 -57.74 -5.21 56.21
C SER A 14 -58.64 -4.30 55.32
N PHE A 15 -58.13 -3.91 54.15
CA PHE A 15 -58.66 -4.00 52.76
C PHE A 15 -59.86 -3.21 52.14
N GLU A 16 -59.70 -3.06 50.81
CA GLU A 16 -60.28 -2.24 49.72
C GLU A 16 -61.55 -2.78 49.00
N GLY A 17 -62.06 -2.02 48.01
CA GLY A 17 -62.82 -2.55 46.84
C GLY A 17 -63.24 -1.50 45.76
N ASP A 18 -63.04 -1.85 44.48
CA ASP A 18 -63.02 -1.11 43.19
C ASP A 18 -64.35 -0.64 42.50
N GLN A 19 -64.28 0.34 41.56
CA GLN A 19 -64.49 0.18 40.07
C GLN A 19 -64.65 1.49 39.22
N TYR A 20 -64.32 1.36 37.92
CA TYR A 20 -64.10 2.31 36.80
C TYR A 20 -65.35 2.88 36.05
N GLN A 21 -65.32 4.14 35.54
CA GLN A 21 -65.67 4.54 34.14
C GLN A 21 -65.54 6.07 33.78
N GLN A 22 -64.71 6.35 32.74
CA GLN A 22 -64.83 7.27 31.57
C GLN A 22 -65.02 8.83 31.59
N ARG A 23 -63.97 9.51 31.06
CA ARG A 23 -63.85 10.61 30.06
C ARG A 23 -64.91 11.73 29.88
N VAL A 24 -64.43 13.00 29.91
CA VAL A 24 -64.75 14.07 28.92
C VAL A 24 -63.52 14.94 28.65
N ASN A 25 -63.29 15.26 27.37
CA ASN A 25 -62.17 16.01 26.76
C ASN A 25 -62.14 17.52 27.11
N ILE A 26 -60.94 18.06 27.35
CA ILE A 26 -60.64 19.49 27.19
C ILE A 26 -59.66 19.63 26.03
N THR A 27 -60.17 20.06 24.87
CA THR A 27 -59.37 20.48 23.71
C THR A 27 -59.65 21.94 23.39
N SER A 28 -58.61 22.64 22.93
CA SER A 28 -58.54 24.01 22.40
C SER A 28 -58.24 25.13 23.41
N TRP A 29 -56.94 25.35 23.63
CA TRP A 29 -56.42 26.71 23.82
C TRP A 29 -56.14 27.27 22.42
N ASP A 30 -57.07 28.10 21.95
CA ASP A 30 -56.96 28.85 20.70
C ASP A 30 -56.04 30.06 20.93
N MET A 31 -54.74 29.91 20.67
CA MET A 31 -53.79 31.02 20.55
C MET A 31 -53.76 31.50 19.09
N SER A 32 -54.87 32.05 18.62
CA SER A 32 -54.95 32.76 17.35
C SER A 32 -54.58 34.24 17.53
N LEU A 33 -53.26 34.51 17.66
CA LEU A 33 -52.69 35.83 17.37
C LEU A 33 -52.65 36.06 15.86
N HIS A 34 -53.83 36.20 15.22
CA HIS A 34 -53.95 36.61 13.82
C HIS A 34 -53.98 38.14 13.74
N CYS A 35 -52.80 38.77 13.79
CA CYS A 35 -52.64 40.19 13.45
C CYS A 35 -52.03 40.28 12.04
N PRO A 36 -52.81 40.59 10.98
CA PRO A 36 -52.35 40.59 9.59
C PRO A 36 -51.15 41.51 9.34
N CYS A 37 -51.05 42.60 10.13
CA CYS A 37 -49.95 43.55 10.05
C CYS A 37 -48.61 42.96 10.54
N VAL A 38 -48.63 42.15 11.61
CA VAL A 38 -47.42 41.50 12.15
C VAL A 38 -46.95 40.39 11.22
N GLN A 39 -47.88 39.61 10.66
CA GLN A 39 -47.56 38.57 9.69
C GLN A 39 -46.99 39.15 8.39
N LYS A 40 -47.56 40.25 7.89
CA LYS A 40 -47.05 40.96 6.72
C LYS A 40 -45.68 41.60 6.99
N ARG A 41 -45.47 42.24 8.14
CA ARG A 41 -44.16 42.79 8.53
C ARG A 41 -43.10 41.70 8.71
N ALA A 42 -43.47 40.54 9.24
CA ALA A 42 -42.58 39.39 9.34
C ALA A 42 -42.24 38.79 7.97
N GLN A 43 -43.21 38.73 7.05
CA GLN A 43 -42.99 38.33 5.66
C GLN A 43 -42.09 39.33 4.92
N ASP A 44 -42.35 40.63 5.02
CA ASP A 44 -41.54 41.68 4.41
C ASP A 44 -40.11 41.68 4.97
N ALA A 45 -39.95 41.53 6.29
CA ALA A 45 -38.63 41.38 6.91
C ALA A 45 -37.91 40.11 6.46
N ALA A 46 -38.61 38.98 6.32
CA ALA A 46 -38.03 37.74 5.79
C ALA A 46 -37.59 37.88 4.33
N ILE A 47 -38.36 38.61 3.51
CA ILE A 47 -38.01 38.90 2.11
C ILE A 47 -36.79 39.83 2.04
N ILE A 48 -36.74 40.89 2.85
CA ILE A 48 -35.63 41.85 2.84
C ILE A 48 -34.35 41.22 3.40
N LEU A 49 -34.42 40.53 4.54
CA LEU A 49 -33.27 39.86 5.14
C LEU A 49 -32.81 38.66 4.29
N GLY A 50 -33.75 37.90 3.72
CA GLY A 50 -33.44 36.80 2.81
C GLY A 50 -32.85 37.28 1.48
N GLY A 51 -33.41 38.34 0.89
CA GLY A 51 -32.92 38.96 -0.33
C GLY A 51 -31.55 39.61 -0.16
N GLY A 52 -31.36 40.37 0.93
CA GLY A 52 -30.07 40.96 1.29
C GLY A 52 -29.00 39.91 1.57
N GLY A 53 -29.36 38.85 2.29
CA GLY A 53 -28.46 37.72 2.55
C GLY A 53 -28.06 36.97 1.27
N LEU A 54 -29.01 36.72 0.35
CA LEU A 54 -28.72 36.10 -0.94
C LEU A 54 -27.80 36.97 -1.80
N LEU A 55 -28.06 38.27 -1.87
CA LEU A 55 -27.21 39.20 -2.61
C LEU A 55 -25.79 39.27 -2.03
N PHE A 56 -25.67 39.33 -0.70
CA PHE A 56 -24.37 39.34 -0.03
C PHE A 56 -23.59 38.04 -0.24
N ALA A 57 -24.25 36.88 -0.07
CA ALA A 57 -23.65 35.58 -0.35
C ALA A 57 -23.24 35.44 -1.84
N SER A 58 -24.06 35.96 -2.76
CA SER A 58 -23.75 35.96 -4.19
C SER A 58 -22.56 36.87 -4.51
N TYR A 59 -22.46 38.02 -3.85
CA TYR A 59 -21.32 38.92 -3.95
C TYR A 59 -20.04 38.25 -3.45
N LEU A 60 -20.07 37.64 -2.25
CA LEU A 60 -18.91 36.93 -1.69
C LEU A 60 -18.47 35.73 -2.55
N ALA A 61 -19.44 35.01 -3.11
CA ALA A 61 -19.17 33.96 -4.09
C ALA A 61 -18.49 34.53 -5.34
N ALA A 62 -19.01 35.61 -5.92
CA ALA A 62 -18.45 36.20 -7.14
C ALA A 62 -17.10 36.88 -6.92
N SER A 63 -16.89 37.50 -5.76
CA SER A 63 -15.63 38.15 -5.37
C SER A 63 -14.52 37.15 -5.03
N GLY A 64 -14.86 35.87 -4.84
CA GLY A 64 -13.89 34.83 -4.50
C GLY A 64 -13.41 34.91 -3.05
N ASP A 65 -14.28 35.31 -2.12
CA ASP A 65 -13.90 35.41 -0.71
C ASP A 65 -13.51 34.04 -0.12
N GLU A 66 -12.23 33.90 0.25
CA GLU A 66 -11.65 32.62 0.67
C GLU A 66 -12.33 32.03 1.92
N HIS A 67 -12.73 32.90 2.85
CA HIS A 67 -13.38 32.49 4.09
C HIS A 67 -14.81 32.02 3.81
N PHE A 68 -15.57 32.77 3.01
CA PHE A 68 -16.92 32.39 2.61
C PHE A 68 -16.96 31.04 1.87
N TYR A 69 -16.03 30.83 0.94
CA TYR A 69 -15.91 29.55 0.25
C TYR A 69 -15.62 28.40 1.23
N THR A 70 -14.61 28.55 2.08
CA THR A 70 -14.14 27.47 2.95
C THR A 70 -15.10 27.20 4.13
N ALA A 71 -15.69 28.24 4.71
CA ALA A 71 -16.52 28.14 5.91
C ALA A 71 -18.01 27.88 5.62
N HIS A 72 -18.52 28.31 4.45
CA HIS A 72 -19.95 28.28 4.16
C HIS A 72 -20.29 27.54 2.87
N LEU A 73 -19.83 28.04 1.72
CA LEU A 73 -20.28 27.55 0.42
C LEU A 73 -19.85 26.11 0.14
N MET A 74 -18.56 25.79 0.30
CA MET A 74 -18.05 24.44 0.03
C MET A 74 -18.62 23.40 1.02
N PRO A 75 -18.68 23.64 2.34
CA PRO A 75 -19.36 22.73 3.27
C PRO A 75 -20.84 22.50 2.94
N ALA A 76 -21.57 23.53 2.50
CA ALA A 76 -22.96 23.38 2.07
C ALA A 76 -23.06 22.49 0.82
N LEU A 77 -22.27 22.76 -0.22
CA LEU A 77 -22.26 21.96 -1.45
C LEU A 77 -21.83 20.51 -1.20
N GLN A 78 -20.88 20.28 -0.29
CA GLN A 78 -20.42 18.93 0.06
C GLN A 78 -21.50 18.09 0.76
N ARG A 79 -22.40 18.73 1.52
CA ARG A 79 -23.55 18.06 2.14
C ARG A 79 -24.69 17.79 1.15
N LEU A 80 -24.89 18.70 0.19
CA LEU A 80 -26.00 18.63 -0.76
C LEU A 80 -25.73 17.74 -1.97
N LEU A 81 -24.47 17.59 -2.37
CA LEU A 81 -24.09 16.90 -3.60
C LEU A 81 -23.12 15.75 -3.33
N ASP A 82 -23.40 14.59 -3.92
CA ASP A 82 -22.43 13.50 -4.01
C ASP A 82 -21.15 13.97 -4.76
N PRO A 83 -19.99 13.39 -4.48
CA PRO A 83 -18.72 13.85 -5.04
C PRO A 83 -18.63 13.81 -6.56
N GLU A 84 -19.25 12.84 -7.24
CA GLU A 84 -19.18 12.77 -8.70
C GLU A 84 -20.11 13.82 -9.36
N SER A 85 -21.29 14.06 -8.80
CA SER A 85 -22.18 15.13 -9.26
C SER A 85 -21.60 16.52 -9.00
N ALA A 86 -21.03 16.76 -7.82
CA ALA A 86 -20.34 18.00 -7.51
C ALA A 86 -19.17 18.28 -8.46
N HIS A 87 -18.39 17.25 -8.80
CA HIS A 87 -17.32 17.35 -9.79
C HIS A 87 -17.86 17.77 -11.16
N ARG A 88 -18.91 17.11 -11.66
CA ARG A 88 -19.50 17.44 -12.96
C ARG A 88 -20.02 18.87 -12.99
N LEU A 89 -20.67 19.30 -11.92
CA LEU A 89 -21.13 20.68 -11.78
C LEU A 89 -19.96 21.66 -11.79
N ALA A 90 -18.87 21.35 -11.07
CA ALA A 90 -17.67 22.19 -11.05
C ALA A 90 -17.03 22.31 -12.44
N VAL A 91 -16.88 21.21 -13.18
CA VAL A 91 -16.39 21.23 -14.57
C VAL A 91 -17.32 22.02 -15.48
N ARG A 92 -18.64 21.88 -15.32
CA ARG A 92 -19.63 22.62 -16.13
C ARG A 92 -19.59 24.13 -15.85
N ILE A 93 -19.57 24.53 -14.58
CA ILE A 93 -19.48 25.94 -14.19
C ILE A 93 -18.15 26.55 -14.67
N THR A 94 -17.05 25.80 -14.54
CA THR A 94 -15.73 26.23 -15.01
C THR A 94 -15.69 26.37 -16.53
N SER A 95 -16.28 25.44 -17.28
CA SER A 95 -16.34 25.53 -18.76
C SER A 95 -17.20 26.69 -19.27
N LEU A 96 -18.20 27.12 -18.50
CA LEU A 96 -18.97 28.34 -18.78
C LEU A 96 -18.26 29.62 -18.34
N GLY A 97 -17.08 29.53 -17.72
CA GLY A 97 -16.34 30.69 -17.20
C GLY A 97 -16.99 31.38 -16.01
N LEU A 98 -17.97 30.74 -15.37
CA LEU A 98 -18.74 31.20 -14.20
C LEU A 98 -17.96 30.95 -12.90
N ILE A 99 -16.74 31.45 -12.85
CA ILE A 99 -15.82 31.30 -11.72
C ILE A 99 -15.64 32.64 -11.01
N PRO A 100 -15.31 32.65 -9.70
CA PRO A 100 -15.02 33.89 -9.00
C PRO A 100 -13.86 34.64 -9.65
N ARG A 101 -13.81 35.96 -9.40
CA ARG A 101 -12.71 36.79 -9.87
C ARG A 101 -11.40 36.35 -9.21
N ALA A 102 -10.42 35.93 -10.01
CA ALA A 102 -9.05 35.77 -9.53
C ALA A 102 -8.45 37.17 -9.28
N THR A 103 -8.24 37.52 -8.01
CA THR A 103 -7.74 38.85 -7.60
C THR A 103 -6.21 38.92 -7.53
N PHE A 104 -5.55 37.77 -7.35
CA PHE A 104 -4.11 37.69 -7.28
C PHE A 104 -3.47 37.84 -8.66
N GLN A 105 -2.53 38.79 -8.80
CA GLN A 105 -1.71 38.96 -9.99
C GLN A 105 -0.39 38.22 -9.81
N ASP A 106 0.00 37.43 -10.81
CA ASP A 106 1.26 36.69 -10.78
C ASP A 106 2.44 37.65 -10.90
N SER A 107 3.44 37.46 -10.03
CA SER A 107 4.70 38.20 -10.09
C SER A 107 5.78 37.41 -10.82
N ASP A 108 6.81 38.10 -11.31
CA ASP A 108 7.99 37.49 -11.93
C ASP A 108 8.74 36.52 -11.00
N MET A 109 8.51 36.61 -9.68
CA MET A 109 9.07 35.67 -8.71
C MET A 109 8.51 34.25 -8.89
N LEU A 110 7.29 34.13 -9.40
CA LEU A 110 6.59 32.86 -9.60
C LEU A 110 6.88 32.24 -10.98
N GLU A 111 7.50 32.97 -11.91
CA GLU A 111 7.80 32.44 -13.24
C GLU A 111 8.82 31.29 -13.17
N VAL A 112 8.55 30.21 -13.90
CA VAL A 112 9.44 29.05 -14.04
C VAL A 112 9.63 28.71 -15.51
N ARG A 113 10.88 28.50 -15.94
CA ARG A 113 11.20 28.04 -17.31
C ARG A 113 11.69 26.60 -17.26
N VAL A 114 10.90 25.68 -17.82
CA VAL A 114 11.16 24.24 -17.74
C VAL A 114 10.39 23.52 -18.85
N LEU A 115 10.81 22.30 -19.23
CA LEU A 115 10.14 21.51 -20.27
C LEU A 115 10.05 22.21 -21.65
N GLY A 116 10.94 23.17 -21.92
CA GLY A 116 10.91 23.99 -23.14
C GLY A 116 9.90 25.14 -23.13
N HIS A 117 9.23 25.38 -22.00
CA HIS A 117 8.15 26.37 -21.87
C HIS A 117 8.38 27.33 -20.71
N THR A 118 7.72 28.47 -20.78
CA THR A 118 7.58 29.38 -19.65
C THR A 118 6.26 29.07 -18.93
N PHE A 119 6.29 29.04 -17.61
CA PHE A 119 5.13 28.90 -16.75
C PHE A 119 5.01 30.18 -15.93
N ARG A 120 3.93 30.93 -16.14
CA ARG A 120 3.68 32.23 -15.49
C ARG A 120 3.66 32.14 -13.96
N ASN A 121 3.18 31.01 -13.44
CA ASN A 121 3.28 30.63 -12.04
C ASN A 121 3.42 29.10 -11.94
N PRO A 122 3.92 28.54 -10.81
CA PRO A 122 4.26 27.13 -10.74
C PRO A 122 3.07 26.24 -10.35
N VAL A 123 1.86 26.78 -10.22
CA VAL A 123 0.70 26.06 -9.66
C VAL A 123 -0.25 25.64 -10.77
N GLY A 124 -0.35 24.34 -11.00
CA GLY A 124 -1.24 23.74 -12.00
C GLY A 124 -2.39 22.93 -11.41
N ILE A 125 -3.36 22.63 -12.26
CA ILE A 125 -4.43 21.68 -11.96
C ILE A 125 -4.01 20.28 -12.43
N ALA A 126 -4.11 19.28 -11.53
CA ALA A 126 -3.69 17.92 -11.84
C ALA A 126 -4.69 17.19 -12.75
N ALA A 127 -4.19 16.21 -13.53
CA ALA A 127 -5.06 15.31 -14.28
C ALA A 127 -6.13 14.64 -13.41
N GLY A 128 -7.28 14.42 -14.03
CA GLY A 128 -8.45 13.81 -13.42
C GLY A 128 -9.53 14.82 -13.05
N PHE A 129 -9.23 16.13 -13.02
CA PHE A 129 -10.23 17.19 -12.92
C PHE A 129 -10.97 17.35 -14.25
N ASP A 130 -10.30 17.95 -15.24
CA ASP A 130 -10.80 18.07 -16.61
C ASP A 130 -10.35 16.88 -17.45
N LYS A 131 -11.05 15.76 -17.30
CA LYS A 131 -10.70 14.49 -17.97
C LYS A 131 -10.82 14.56 -19.49
N HIS A 132 -11.56 15.51 -20.02
CA HIS A 132 -11.99 15.50 -21.42
C HIS A 132 -11.65 16.80 -22.17
N GLY A 133 -10.96 17.76 -21.53
CA GLY A 133 -10.61 19.05 -22.13
C GLY A 133 -11.82 20.00 -22.25
N GLU A 134 -12.77 19.91 -21.33
CA GLU A 134 -14.03 20.65 -21.31
C GLU A 134 -13.93 22.04 -20.71
N ALA A 135 -12.95 22.28 -19.84
CA ALA A 135 -12.91 23.45 -18.97
C ALA A 135 -11.55 24.16 -18.93
N VAL A 136 -10.65 23.86 -19.89
CA VAL A 136 -9.28 24.36 -19.95
C VAL A 136 -9.19 25.88 -19.77
N ASP A 137 -9.96 26.66 -20.53
CA ASP A 137 -9.90 28.13 -20.46
C ASP A 137 -10.41 28.69 -19.12
N GLY A 138 -11.44 28.06 -18.55
CA GLY A 138 -11.93 28.41 -17.23
C GLY A 138 -10.92 28.09 -16.13
N LEU A 139 -10.12 27.04 -16.28
CA LEU A 139 -9.05 26.69 -15.34
C LEU A 139 -7.91 27.72 -15.38
N TYR A 140 -7.50 28.19 -16.56
CA TYR A 140 -6.55 29.31 -16.64
C TYR A 140 -7.12 30.58 -16.01
N LYS A 141 -8.39 30.91 -16.30
CA LYS A 141 -9.08 32.06 -15.70
C LYS A 141 -9.19 31.97 -14.17
N MET A 142 -9.20 30.75 -13.61
CA MET A 142 -9.16 30.51 -12.16
C MET A 142 -7.82 30.90 -11.53
N GLY A 143 -6.76 30.99 -12.34
CA GLY A 143 -5.42 31.43 -11.93
C GLY A 143 -4.35 30.35 -11.97
N PHE A 144 -4.64 29.15 -12.50
CA PHE A 144 -3.62 28.11 -12.68
C PHE A 144 -2.61 28.52 -13.76
N GLY A 145 -1.32 28.32 -13.49
CA GLY A 145 -0.24 28.58 -14.45
C GLY A 145 -0.12 27.52 -15.54
N PHE A 146 -0.72 26.34 -15.35
CA PHE A 146 -0.82 25.29 -16.36
C PHE A 146 -1.96 24.33 -16.08
N VAL A 147 -2.44 23.64 -17.11
CA VAL A 147 -3.56 22.69 -17.02
C VAL A 147 -3.12 21.32 -17.51
N GLU A 148 -3.37 20.25 -16.73
CA GLU A 148 -3.23 18.86 -17.20
C GLU A 148 -4.61 18.23 -17.38
N ILE A 149 -5.02 17.94 -18.62
CA ILE A 149 -6.26 17.21 -18.90
C ILE A 149 -6.06 15.69 -18.84
N GLY A 150 -7.14 14.93 -18.84
CA GLY A 150 -7.11 13.46 -18.91
C GLY A 150 -7.16 12.77 -17.54
N SER A 151 -6.79 11.49 -17.40
CA SER A 151 -6.21 10.64 -18.45
C SER A 151 -7.19 10.29 -19.56
N VAL A 152 -6.76 10.47 -20.81
CA VAL A 152 -7.51 10.12 -22.02
C VAL A 152 -7.04 8.75 -22.51
N THR A 153 -8.00 7.90 -22.87
CA THR A 153 -7.79 6.57 -23.45
C THR A 153 -8.06 6.58 -24.95
N PRO A 154 -7.48 5.66 -25.75
CA PRO A 154 -7.78 5.54 -27.19
C PRO A 154 -9.27 5.54 -27.50
N LYS A 155 -9.97 4.53 -26.99
CA LYS A 155 -11.40 4.36 -27.13
C LYS A 155 -12.14 4.99 -25.94
N PRO A 156 -13.39 5.46 -26.14
CA PRO A 156 -14.24 5.85 -25.04
C PRO A 156 -14.45 4.68 -24.06
N GLN A 157 -14.54 4.99 -22.77
CA GLN A 157 -14.94 4.02 -21.76
C GLN A 157 -15.61 4.70 -20.57
N GLU A 158 -16.60 4.05 -19.97
CA GLU A 158 -17.40 4.63 -18.88
C GLU A 158 -16.65 4.73 -17.55
N GLY A 159 -15.62 3.90 -17.35
CA GLY A 159 -14.93 3.68 -16.09
C GLY A 159 -15.59 2.60 -15.22
N ASN A 160 -15.21 2.51 -13.95
CA ASN A 160 -15.80 1.56 -13.01
C ASN A 160 -17.23 1.98 -12.58
N PRO A 161 -18.07 1.06 -12.08
CA PRO A 161 -19.42 1.38 -11.61
C PRO A 161 -19.45 2.42 -10.49
N ARG A 162 -20.54 3.21 -10.40
CA ARG A 162 -20.78 4.16 -9.30
C ARG A 162 -21.39 3.45 -8.08
N PRO A 163 -21.18 3.95 -6.85
CA PRO A 163 -20.32 5.08 -6.47
C PRO A 163 -18.83 4.72 -6.58
N ARG A 164 -18.03 5.70 -6.98
CA ARG A 164 -16.59 5.52 -7.29
C ARG A 164 -15.70 6.68 -6.86
N VAL A 165 -16.24 7.60 -6.09
CA VAL A 165 -15.51 8.71 -5.45
C VAL A 165 -16.14 8.92 -4.09
N PHE A 166 -15.30 9.15 -3.09
CA PHE A 166 -15.69 9.22 -1.69
C PHE A 166 -14.89 10.35 -1.04
N ARG A 167 -15.58 11.29 -0.40
CA ARG A 167 -14.92 12.32 0.42
C ARG A 167 -14.67 11.76 1.82
N LEU A 168 -13.53 12.13 2.39
CA LEU A 168 -13.19 11.95 3.80
C LEU A 168 -12.95 13.36 4.36
N PRO A 169 -14.01 14.10 4.75
CA PRO A 169 -13.89 15.50 5.12
C PRO A 169 -13.01 15.74 6.33
N GLU A 170 -13.07 14.85 7.33
CA GLU A 170 -12.26 14.90 8.55
C GLU A 170 -10.76 14.84 8.24
N ASP A 171 -10.40 14.14 7.16
CA ASP A 171 -9.03 13.93 6.71
C ASP A 171 -8.61 14.91 5.60
N GLN A 172 -9.50 15.79 5.13
CA GLN A 172 -9.33 16.60 3.92
C GLN A 172 -8.83 15.77 2.73
N ALA A 173 -9.46 14.61 2.55
CA ALA A 173 -9.01 13.58 1.62
C ALA A 173 -10.14 13.09 0.69
N VAL A 174 -9.75 12.45 -0.39
CA VAL A 174 -10.68 11.80 -1.33
C VAL A 174 -10.12 10.44 -1.72
N ILE A 175 -10.97 9.41 -1.68
CA ILE A 175 -10.71 8.10 -2.30
C ILE A 175 -11.47 8.03 -3.61
N ASN A 176 -10.80 7.61 -4.70
CA ASN A 176 -11.49 7.39 -5.97
C ASN A 176 -11.07 6.09 -6.65
N ARG A 177 -12.03 5.49 -7.35
CA ARG A 177 -11.87 4.31 -8.20
C ARG A 177 -12.48 4.51 -9.58
N TYR A 178 -12.30 5.68 -10.19
CA TYR A 178 -12.91 6.02 -11.49
C TYR A 178 -12.62 5.01 -12.61
N GLY A 179 -11.39 4.49 -12.70
CA GLY A 179 -11.00 3.52 -13.74
C GLY A 179 -10.97 4.13 -15.15
N PHE A 180 -10.36 5.31 -15.31
CA PHE A 180 -10.24 6.03 -16.60
C PHE A 180 -11.56 6.19 -17.37
N ASN A 181 -12.61 6.72 -16.73
CA ASN A 181 -13.75 7.23 -17.48
C ASN A 181 -13.29 8.32 -18.47
N SER A 182 -13.52 8.13 -19.77
CA SER A 182 -12.90 8.90 -20.86
C SER A 182 -13.81 8.93 -22.08
N HIS A 183 -13.90 10.07 -22.75
CA HIS A 183 -14.64 10.22 -24.02
C HIS A 183 -13.85 9.71 -25.24
N GLY A 184 -12.62 9.20 -25.06
CA GLY A 184 -11.77 8.71 -26.14
C GLY A 184 -10.95 9.81 -26.82
N LEU A 185 -9.88 9.43 -27.52
CA LEU A 185 -8.97 10.38 -28.18
C LEU A 185 -9.71 11.25 -29.21
N SER A 186 -10.56 10.65 -30.05
CA SER A 186 -11.24 11.39 -31.14
C SER A 186 -12.12 12.54 -30.65
N VAL A 187 -12.83 12.37 -29.54
CA VAL A 187 -13.69 13.44 -28.97
C VAL A 187 -12.82 14.55 -28.37
N VAL A 188 -11.78 14.17 -27.62
CA VAL A 188 -10.87 15.13 -26.99
C VAL A 188 -10.06 15.89 -28.04
N GLU A 189 -9.57 15.22 -29.07
CA GLU A 189 -8.84 15.83 -30.18
C GLU A 189 -9.67 16.93 -30.83
N ARG A 190 -10.92 16.64 -31.19
CA ARG A 190 -11.82 17.62 -31.81
C ARG A 190 -12.03 18.84 -30.93
N ARG A 191 -12.18 18.63 -29.62
CA ARG A 191 -12.37 19.70 -28.64
C ARG A 191 -11.12 20.57 -28.50
N LEU A 192 -9.94 19.96 -28.48
CA LEU A 192 -8.68 20.69 -28.40
C LEU A 192 -8.34 21.41 -29.70
N ARG A 193 -8.59 20.79 -30.87
CA ARG A 193 -8.43 21.43 -32.18
C ARG A 193 -9.28 22.70 -32.31
N ALA A 194 -10.52 22.67 -31.81
CA ALA A 194 -11.41 23.82 -31.84
C ALA A 194 -10.84 25.07 -31.12
N ARG A 195 -9.89 24.88 -30.19
CA ARG A 195 -9.23 25.97 -29.45
C ARG A 195 -7.71 26.00 -29.62
N GLN A 196 -7.16 25.32 -30.63
CA GLN A 196 -5.70 25.15 -30.77
C GLN A 196 -4.97 26.50 -30.89
N GLN A 197 -5.47 27.41 -31.73
CA GLN A 197 -4.89 28.74 -31.91
C GLN A 197 -4.91 29.59 -30.63
N GLN A 198 -5.99 29.46 -29.84
CA GLN A 198 -6.08 30.10 -28.54
C GLN A 198 -5.07 29.49 -27.57
N GLN A 199 -4.90 28.15 -27.58
CA GLN A 199 -3.89 27.50 -26.75
C GLN A 199 -2.47 27.95 -27.12
N THR A 200 -2.14 28.07 -28.41
CA THR A 200 -0.80 28.55 -28.84
C THR A 200 -0.48 29.91 -28.22
N ARG A 201 -1.41 30.87 -28.28
CA ARG A 201 -1.22 32.19 -27.66
C ARG A 201 -1.10 32.09 -26.14
N LEU A 202 -1.93 31.27 -25.50
CA LEU A 202 -1.86 31.05 -24.06
C LEU A 202 -0.51 30.44 -23.63
N THR A 203 0.03 29.50 -24.40
CA THR A 203 1.35 28.91 -24.17
C THR A 203 2.45 29.95 -24.30
N GLU A 204 2.43 30.79 -25.35
CA GLU A 204 3.36 31.91 -25.53
C GLU A 204 3.31 32.88 -24.34
N ASP A 205 2.11 33.10 -23.80
CA ASP A 205 1.82 33.89 -22.61
C ASP A 205 2.19 33.19 -21.27
N GLY A 206 2.78 31.99 -21.34
CA GLY A 206 3.24 31.23 -20.20
C GLY A 206 2.17 30.38 -19.51
N LEU A 207 1.14 29.92 -20.23
CA LEU A 207 0.05 29.07 -19.75
C LEU A 207 -0.04 27.72 -20.50
N PRO A 208 0.89 26.77 -20.25
CA PRO A 208 0.98 25.54 -21.02
C PRO A 208 -0.12 24.51 -20.71
N LEU A 209 -0.44 23.68 -21.72
CA LEU A 209 -1.39 22.56 -21.67
C LEU A 209 -0.67 21.21 -21.69
N GLY A 210 -0.87 20.46 -20.62
CA GLY A 210 -0.53 19.05 -20.51
C GLY A 210 -1.66 18.11 -20.92
N ILE A 211 -1.31 17.02 -21.60
CA ILE A 211 -2.27 15.96 -21.94
C ILE A 211 -1.82 14.64 -21.32
N ASN A 212 -2.62 14.15 -20.37
CA ASN A 212 -2.37 12.87 -19.72
C ASN A 212 -2.99 11.72 -20.52
N LEU A 213 -2.16 10.76 -20.90
CA LEU A 213 -2.54 9.59 -21.69
C LEU A 213 -2.64 8.35 -20.79
N GLY A 214 -3.61 7.49 -21.06
CA GLY A 214 -3.79 6.20 -20.40
C GLY A 214 -4.22 5.12 -21.38
N LYS A 215 -4.22 3.87 -20.93
CA LYS A 215 -4.69 2.73 -21.72
C LYS A 215 -6.15 2.36 -21.42
N ASN A 216 -6.84 1.81 -22.41
CA ASN A 216 -8.14 1.19 -22.20
C ASN A 216 -8.04 -0.05 -21.28
N LYS A 217 -9.10 -0.30 -20.50
CA LYS A 217 -9.15 -1.44 -19.57
C LYS A 217 -8.97 -2.79 -20.28
N THR A 218 -9.55 -2.94 -21.47
CA THR A 218 -9.52 -4.15 -22.28
C THR A 218 -8.32 -4.25 -23.21
N SER A 219 -7.43 -3.24 -23.22
CA SER A 219 -6.25 -3.26 -24.10
C SER A 219 -5.21 -4.27 -23.61
N VAL A 220 -4.78 -5.13 -24.55
CA VAL A 220 -3.76 -6.16 -24.35
C VAL A 220 -2.34 -5.63 -24.54
N ASP A 221 -2.14 -4.65 -25.43
CA ASP A 221 -0.86 -3.97 -25.64
C ASP A 221 -0.96 -2.54 -25.13
N ALA A 222 -0.48 -2.34 -23.90
CA ALA A 222 -0.48 -1.01 -23.29
C ALA A 222 0.31 0.01 -24.13
N ALA A 223 1.43 -0.37 -24.75
CA ALA A 223 2.27 0.56 -25.47
C ALA A 223 1.59 1.08 -26.75
N ALA A 224 0.81 0.24 -27.43
CA ALA A 224 0.03 0.66 -28.59
C ALA A 224 -0.96 1.79 -28.24
N ASP A 225 -1.65 1.69 -27.10
CA ASP A 225 -2.59 2.72 -26.63
C ASP A 225 -1.90 4.08 -26.39
N TYR A 226 -0.72 4.07 -25.76
CA TYR A 226 0.03 5.32 -25.53
C TYR A 226 0.58 5.89 -26.84
N VAL A 227 1.09 5.06 -27.74
CA VAL A 227 1.55 5.48 -29.07
C VAL A 227 0.42 6.11 -29.87
N GLU A 228 -0.79 5.53 -29.84
CA GLU A 228 -1.97 6.15 -30.47
C GLU A 228 -2.29 7.51 -29.83
N GLY A 229 -2.23 7.61 -28.50
CA GLY A 229 -2.39 8.87 -27.79
C GLY A 229 -1.38 9.95 -28.20
N VAL A 230 -0.10 9.58 -28.33
CA VAL A 230 0.97 10.47 -28.80
C VAL A 230 0.67 10.95 -30.22
N ARG A 231 0.30 10.04 -31.11
CA ARG A 231 0.00 10.36 -32.52
C ARG A 231 -1.16 11.34 -32.66
N VAL A 232 -2.23 11.12 -31.91
CA VAL A 232 -3.49 11.88 -32.04
C VAL A 232 -3.45 13.20 -31.29
N LEU A 233 -2.95 13.20 -30.04
CA LEU A 233 -3.01 14.37 -29.17
C LEU A 233 -1.65 15.07 -28.97
N GLY A 234 -0.53 14.44 -29.33
CA GLY A 234 0.80 15.03 -29.26
C GLY A 234 0.92 16.39 -29.97
N PRO A 235 0.40 16.57 -31.20
CA PRO A 235 0.41 17.86 -31.89
C PRO A 235 -0.41 18.99 -31.22
N LEU A 236 -1.14 18.69 -30.15
CA LEU A 236 -2.03 19.61 -29.44
C LEU A 236 -1.59 19.85 -27.99
N ALA A 237 -0.46 19.27 -27.57
CA ALA A 237 0.07 19.33 -26.22
C ALA A 237 1.37 20.14 -26.17
N ASP A 238 1.58 20.85 -25.06
CA ASP A 238 2.89 21.40 -24.70
C ASP A 238 3.76 20.32 -24.01
N TYR A 239 3.09 19.45 -23.23
CA TYR A 239 3.68 18.23 -22.71
C TYR A 239 2.68 17.07 -22.64
N LEU A 240 3.17 15.86 -22.86
CA LEU A 240 2.44 14.60 -22.73
C LEU A 240 2.82 13.91 -21.42
N VAL A 241 1.85 13.21 -20.82
CA VAL A 241 2.09 12.41 -19.62
C VAL A 241 1.73 10.95 -19.88
N VAL A 242 2.71 10.06 -19.71
CA VAL A 242 2.50 8.61 -19.69
C VAL A 242 2.08 8.18 -18.29
N ASN A 243 0.79 7.91 -18.09
CA ASN A 243 0.27 7.54 -16.78
C ASN A 243 0.32 6.03 -16.53
N VAL A 244 1.39 5.59 -15.88
CA VAL A 244 1.60 4.19 -15.47
C VAL A 244 1.23 3.92 -14.01
N SER A 245 0.49 4.83 -13.34
CA SER A 245 0.38 4.85 -11.87
C SER A 245 -1.04 4.84 -11.30
N SER A 246 -2.08 4.85 -12.15
CA SER A 246 -3.47 4.71 -11.67
C SER A 246 -3.66 3.38 -10.92
N PRO A 247 -4.19 3.39 -9.68
CA PRO A 247 -4.54 2.16 -8.95
C PRO A 247 -5.81 1.48 -9.48
N ASN A 248 -6.54 2.16 -10.36
CA ASN A 248 -7.93 1.83 -10.68
C ASN A 248 -8.09 1.10 -12.02
N THR A 249 -6.97 0.83 -12.69
CA THR A 249 -6.88 0.06 -13.94
C THR A 249 -5.98 -1.13 -13.66
N ALA A 250 -6.55 -2.34 -13.68
CA ALA A 250 -5.83 -3.57 -13.35
C ALA A 250 -4.56 -3.74 -14.22
N GLY A 251 -3.45 -4.13 -13.59
CA GLY A 251 -2.16 -4.33 -14.26
C GLY A 251 -1.47 -3.06 -14.77
N LEU A 252 -2.00 -1.85 -14.51
CA LEU A 252 -1.36 -0.64 -15.01
C LEU A 252 -0.05 -0.34 -14.26
N ARG A 253 -0.03 -0.50 -12.94
CA ARG A 253 1.13 -0.19 -12.10
C ARG A 253 2.34 -1.10 -12.33
N SER A 254 2.13 -2.31 -12.86
CA SER A 254 3.23 -3.20 -13.26
C SER A 254 4.01 -2.69 -14.47
N LEU A 255 3.47 -1.70 -15.22
CA LEU A 255 4.21 -1.03 -16.29
C LEU A 255 5.41 -0.22 -15.76
N GLN A 256 5.51 -0.01 -14.45
CA GLN A 256 6.63 0.68 -13.80
C GLN A 256 7.86 -0.24 -13.60
N GLY A 257 7.75 -1.55 -13.87
CA GLY A 257 8.89 -2.46 -13.83
C GLY A 257 9.92 -2.12 -14.91
N LYS A 258 11.21 -2.16 -14.58
CA LYS A 258 12.33 -1.63 -15.39
C LYS A 258 12.24 -1.93 -16.89
N ALA A 259 12.14 -3.21 -17.26
CA ALA A 259 12.14 -3.64 -18.67
C ALA A 259 10.86 -3.19 -19.40
N THR A 260 9.70 -3.29 -18.74
CA THR A 260 8.40 -2.91 -19.30
C THR A 260 8.32 -1.39 -19.47
N LEU A 261 8.77 -0.63 -18.48
CA LEU A 261 8.82 0.82 -18.54
C LEU A 261 9.75 1.28 -19.66
N ARG A 262 10.95 0.70 -19.76
CA ARG A 262 11.89 0.99 -20.86
C ARG A 262 11.23 0.74 -22.21
N HIS A 263 10.66 -0.44 -22.42
CA HIS A 263 10.00 -0.79 -23.69
C HIS A 263 8.88 0.19 -24.06
N LEU A 264 8.03 0.53 -23.09
CA LEU A 264 6.94 1.49 -23.27
C LEU A 264 7.46 2.87 -23.65
N LEU A 265 8.42 3.40 -22.89
CA LEU A 265 8.93 4.76 -23.09
C LEU A 265 9.74 4.87 -24.37
N THR A 266 10.50 3.84 -24.76
CA THR A 266 11.17 3.80 -26.07
C THR A 266 10.16 4.00 -27.21
N LYS A 267 9.03 3.26 -27.19
CA LYS A 267 7.98 3.38 -28.22
C LYS A 267 7.31 4.76 -28.20
N VAL A 268 6.99 5.27 -27.00
CA VAL A 268 6.37 6.60 -26.84
C VAL A 268 7.29 7.71 -27.36
N LEU A 269 8.58 7.65 -27.00
CA LEU A 269 9.56 8.63 -27.45
C LEU A 269 9.73 8.55 -28.96
N GLN A 270 9.90 7.35 -29.53
CA GLN A 270 9.97 7.15 -30.99
C GLN A 270 8.76 7.73 -31.73
N GLU A 271 7.55 7.53 -31.23
CA GLU A 271 6.36 8.13 -31.86
C GLU A 271 6.36 9.65 -31.72
N ARG A 272 6.77 10.17 -30.55
CA ARG A 272 6.87 11.62 -30.30
C ARG A 272 7.94 12.27 -31.19
N ASP A 273 9.08 11.61 -31.37
CA ASP A 273 10.16 11.97 -32.29
C ASP A 273 9.70 11.99 -33.75
N ALA A 274 8.76 11.14 -34.12
CA ALA A 274 8.23 11.02 -35.48
C ALA A 274 7.08 12.02 -35.80
N LEU A 275 6.61 12.79 -34.81
CA LEU A 275 5.58 13.81 -35.03
C LEU A 275 6.08 14.88 -36.02
N LYS A 276 5.21 15.26 -36.96
CA LYS A 276 5.51 16.29 -37.96
C LYS A 276 5.20 17.68 -37.39
N GLY A 277 6.09 18.63 -37.64
CA GLY A 277 5.94 20.03 -37.25
C GLY A 277 7.11 20.51 -36.39
N GLU A 278 7.19 21.83 -36.17
CA GLU A 278 8.23 22.43 -35.33
C GLU A 278 7.97 22.19 -33.84
N HIS A 279 6.73 21.92 -33.46
CA HIS A 279 6.35 21.73 -32.07
C HIS A 279 6.37 20.26 -31.66
N ARG A 280 7.27 19.94 -30.73
CA ARG A 280 7.46 18.62 -30.17
C ARG A 280 7.17 18.65 -28.66
N PRO A 281 6.10 18.00 -28.16
CA PRO A 281 5.76 18.08 -26.75
C PRO A 281 6.80 17.36 -25.88
N ALA A 282 7.08 17.90 -24.70
CA ALA A 282 7.85 17.17 -23.68
C ALA A 282 7.11 15.88 -23.25
N VAL A 283 7.82 14.81 -22.90
CA VAL A 283 7.22 13.55 -22.42
C VAL A 283 7.58 13.34 -20.96
N LEU A 284 6.57 13.30 -20.09
CA LEU A 284 6.71 13.03 -18.67
C LEU A 284 6.13 11.67 -18.30
N VAL A 285 6.62 11.10 -17.21
CA VAL A 285 6.06 9.88 -16.62
C VAL A 285 5.46 10.18 -15.26
N LYS A 286 4.19 9.79 -15.06
CA LYS A 286 3.50 9.95 -13.77
C LYS A 286 3.61 8.67 -12.96
N ILE A 287 4.26 8.75 -11.80
CA ILE A 287 4.58 7.57 -10.97
C ILE A 287 3.70 7.46 -9.73
N ALA A 288 3.58 6.25 -9.20
CA ALA A 288 2.86 5.99 -7.96
C ALA A 288 3.72 6.40 -6.75
N PRO A 289 3.11 6.78 -5.61
CA PRO A 289 3.83 6.93 -4.35
C PRO A 289 4.16 5.58 -3.70
N ASP A 290 3.47 4.52 -4.12
CA ASP A 290 3.52 3.17 -3.52
C ASP A 290 4.65 2.31 -4.14
N LEU A 291 5.84 2.88 -4.26
CA LEU A 291 7.01 2.26 -4.91
C LEU A 291 8.07 1.85 -3.89
N THR A 292 8.71 0.72 -4.11
CA THR A 292 9.89 0.32 -3.34
C THR A 292 11.10 1.20 -3.69
N ALA A 293 12.15 1.17 -2.88
CA ALA A 293 13.40 1.86 -3.20
C ALA A 293 13.99 1.38 -4.54
N GLN A 294 13.95 0.07 -4.80
CA GLN A 294 14.44 -0.50 -6.05
C GLN A 294 13.63 -0.04 -7.27
N ASP A 295 12.30 0.04 -7.14
CA ASP A 295 11.45 0.54 -8.23
C ASP A 295 11.80 1.99 -8.58
N LYS A 296 12.05 2.83 -7.57
CA LYS A 296 12.46 4.24 -7.74
C LYS A 296 13.80 4.34 -8.45
N GLU A 297 14.79 3.55 -8.05
CA GLU A 297 16.09 3.46 -8.71
C GLU A 297 15.97 3.01 -10.18
N ASP A 298 15.15 1.99 -10.44
CA ASP A 298 14.93 1.46 -11.77
C ASP A 298 14.23 2.47 -12.68
N ILE A 299 13.20 3.15 -12.19
CA ILE A 299 12.54 4.25 -12.90
C ILE A 299 13.54 5.36 -13.19
N ALA A 300 14.31 5.82 -12.21
CA ALA A 300 15.30 6.88 -12.40
C ALA A 300 16.41 6.47 -13.38
N SER A 301 16.80 5.19 -13.39
CA SER A 301 17.73 4.65 -14.38
C SER A 301 17.15 4.73 -15.79
N VAL A 302 15.91 4.25 -16.00
CA VAL A 302 15.27 4.23 -17.32
C VAL A 302 14.99 5.63 -17.84
N VAL A 303 14.53 6.53 -16.98
CA VAL A 303 14.24 7.95 -17.31
C VAL A 303 15.50 8.66 -17.81
N ARG A 304 16.64 8.46 -17.12
CA ARG A 304 17.94 9.01 -17.55
C ARG A 304 18.46 8.35 -18.82
N GLU A 305 18.39 7.03 -18.90
CA GLU A 305 18.85 6.24 -20.05
C GLU A 305 18.14 6.67 -21.35
N LEU A 306 16.83 6.89 -21.29
CA LEU A 306 16.03 7.21 -22.48
C LEU A 306 15.88 8.72 -22.75
N GLY A 307 16.38 9.59 -21.86
CA GLY A 307 16.21 11.04 -22.01
C GLY A 307 14.75 11.48 -21.91
N VAL A 308 14.00 10.95 -20.94
CA VAL A 308 12.63 11.38 -20.65
C VAL A 308 12.67 12.81 -20.11
N ASP A 309 11.77 13.67 -20.57
CA ASP A 309 11.84 15.12 -20.33
C ASP A 309 11.45 15.53 -18.91
N GLY A 310 10.78 14.68 -18.13
CA GLY A 310 10.44 14.96 -16.73
C GLY A 310 9.60 13.88 -16.04
N LEU A 311 9.29 14.12 -14.77
CA LEU A 311 8.46 13.24 -13.94
C LEU A 311 7.30 14.00 -13.28
N ILE A 312 6.19 13.30 -13.04
CA ILE A 312 5.09 13.79 -12.19
C ILE A 312 5.00 12.90 -10.95
N VAL A 313 5.17 13.51 -9.78
CA VAL A 313 5.41 12.83 -8.50
C VAL A 313 4.49 13.42 -7.43
N THR A 314 3.33 12.84 -7.11
CA THR A 314 2.87 11.48 -7.42
C THR A 314 1.40 11.40 -7.84
N ASN A 315 0.99 10.23 -8.31
CA ASN A 315 -0.41 9.82 -8.35
C ASN A 315 -0.96 9.55 -6.93
N THR A 316 -2.22 9.11 -6.83
CA THR A 316 -2.86 8.70 -5.57
C THR A 316 -2.23 7.45 -4.95
N THR A 317 -2.27 7.32 -3.63
CA THR A 317 -1.75 6.14 -2.89
C THR A 317 -2.83 5.08 -2.66
N VAL A 318 -2.46 3.79 -2.71
CA VAL A 318 -3.34 2.71 -2.22
C VAL A 318 -3.19 2.48 -0.72
N SER A 319 -2.14 3.03 -0.10
CA SER A 319 -1.99 2.98 1.34
C SER A 319 -3.14 3.69 2.06
N ARG A 320 -3.38 3.26 3.30
CA ARG A 320 -4.31 3.90 4.23
C ARG A 320 -3.51 4.21 5.49
N PRO A 321 -2.96 5.44 5.62
CA PRO A 321 -2.21 5.84 6.80
C PRO A 321 -3.00 5.60 8.09
N ALA A 322 -2.31 5.23 9.15
CA ALA A 322 -2.93 5.17 10.47
C ALA A 322 -3.44 6.56 10.87
N GLY A 323 -4.61 6.61 11.51
CA GLY A 323 -5.21 7.87 11.97
C GLY A 323 -6.22 8.52 11.02
N LEU A 324 -6.53 7.92 9.86
CA LEU A 324 -7.67 8.35 9.03
C LEU A 324 -8.98 8.24 9.83
N GLN A 325 -9.76 9.32 9.88
CA GLN A 325 -11.00 9.41 10.66
C GLN A 325 -12.26 9.18 9.81
N GLY A 326 -12.20 9.46 8.51
CA GLY A 326 -13.36 9.40 7.63
C GLY A 326 -14.00 8.01 7.58
N ALA A 327 -15.32 7.95 7.69
CA ALA A 327 -16.09 6.69 7.72
C ALA A 327 -15.83 5.80 6.48
N LEU A 328 -15.49 6.43 5.35
CA LEU A 328 -15.26 5.78 4.05
C LEU A 328 -13.77 5.44 3.81
N ARG A 329 -12.92 5.49 4.85
CA ARG A 329 -11.47 5.20 4.75
C ARG A 329 -11.13 3.83 4.17
N SER A 330 -12.00 2.84 4.35
CA SER A 330 -11.82 1.47 3.86
C SER A 330 -12.32 1.27 2.42
N GLU A 331 -12.85 2.30 1.75
CA GLU A 331 -13.26 2.21 0.36
C GLU A 331 -12.08 1.91 -0.56
N MET A 332 -12.32 1.06 -1.56
CA MET A 332 -11.31 0.73 -2.58
C MET A 332 -11.02 1.94 -3.47
N GLY A 333 -9.74 2.09 -3.84
CA GLY A 333 -9.28 3.11 -4.78
C GLY A 333 -8.06 3.87 -4.28
N GLY A 334 -7.67 4.88 -5.04
CA GLY A 334 -6.56 5.77 -4.70
C GLY A 334 -6.98 6.87 -3.72
N LEU A 335 -6.27 6.98 -2.61
CA LEU A 335 -6.35 8.07 -1.62
C LEU A 335 -5.54 9.28 -2.09
N SER A 336 -6.12 10.46 -1.91
CA SER A 336 -5.56 11.77 -2.27
C SER A 336 -5.86 12.79 -1.17
N GLY A 337 -5.24 13.97 -1.24
CA GLY A 337 -5.41 15.04 -0.25
C GLY A 337 -4.35 15.04 0.83
N LYS A 338 -4.67 15.64 1.97
CA LYS A 338 -3.72 15.89 3.07
C LYS A 338 -2.92 14.64 3.51
N PRO A 339 -3.51 13.43 3.66
CA PRO A 339 -2.78 12.24 4.09
C PRO A 339 -1.69 11.76 3.11
N LEU A 340 -1.73 12.23 1.85
CA LEU A 340 -0.73 11.90 0.82
C LEU A 340 0.44 12.90 0.79
N ARG A 341 0.32 14.05 1.47
CA ARG A 341 1.28 15.16 1.35
C ARG A 341 2.72 14.72 1.63
N ASP A 342 2.94 14.12 2.80
CA ASP A 342 4.30 13.81 3.25
C ASP A 342 4.93 12.68 2.42
N LEU A 343 4.16 11.62 2.13
CA LEU A 343 4.61 10.52 1.28
C LEU A 343 4.99 11.00 -0.14
N SER A 344 4.19 11.90 -0.72
CA SER A 344 4.50 12.46 -2.03
C SER A 344 5.72 13.40 -1.99
N THR A 345 5.86 14.24 -0.95
CA THR A 345 7.05 15.09 -0.77
C THR A 345 8.33 14.26 -0.61
N GLN A 346 8.27 13.18 0.17
CA GLN A 346 9.39 12.26 0.32
C GLN A 346 9.74 11.56 -1.00
N THR A 347 8.73 11.17 -1.79
CA THR A 347 8.96 10.56 -3.11
C THR A 347 9.60 11.56 -4.08
N ILE A 348 9.23 12.85 -4.05
CA ILE A 348 9.89 13.90 -4.82
C ILE A 348 11.37 13.99 -4.45
N ARG A 349 11.67 14.04 -3.14
CA ARG A 349 13.04 14.13 -2.63
C ARG A 349 13.91 12.99 -3.13
N GLU A 350 13.43 11.76 -3.01
CA GLU A 350 14.16 10.56 -3.44
C GLU A 350 14.35 10.53 -4.95
N MET A 351 13.29 10.79 -5.74
CA MET A 351 13.41 10.77 -7.20
C MET A 351 14.34 11.86 -7.70
N TYR A 352 14.27 13.07 -7.13
CA TYR A 352 15.20 14.15 -7.46
C TYR A 352 16.64 13.72 -7.27
N ALA A 353 16.98 13.19 -6.09
CA ALA A 353 18.34 12.70 -5.79
C ALA A 353 18.80 11.60 -6.77
N LEU A 354 17.91 10.66 -7.12
CA LEU A 354 18.22 9.56 -8.03
C LEU A 354 18.41 10.02 -9.48
N THR A 355 17.72 11.08 -9.91
CA THR A 355 17.76 11.57 -11.29
C THR A 355 18.86 12.59 -11.57
N GLN A 356 19.43 13.27 -10.56
CA GLN A 356 20.48 14.28 -10.79
C GLN A 356 21.89 13.73 -11.10
N GLY A 357 22.06 12.41 -11.14
CA GLY A 357 23.37 11.79 -11.41
C GLY A 357 24.30 11.83 -10.20
N LYS A 358 25.36 11.00 -10.22
CA LYS A 358 26.45 11.09 -9.23
C LYS A 358 27.40 12.18 -9.69
N ALA A 359 27.76 13.11 -8.80
CA ALA A 359 28.78 14.12 -9.09
C ALA A 359 30.06 13.43 -9.60
N GLY A 360 30.54 13.80 -10.79
CA GLY A 360 31.82 13.32 -11.35
C GLY A 360 31.77 12.45 -12.61
N VAL A 361 30.61 12.15 -13.19
CA VAL A 361 30.52 11.46 -14.50
C VAL A 361 29.82 12.36 -15.53
N SER A 362 30.61 13.16 -16.26
CA SER A 362 30.23 13.94 -17.46
C SER A 362 29.89 12.98 -18.61
N VAL A 363 28.87 13.19 -19.47
CA VAL A 363 28.92 14.14 -20.62
C VAL A 363 27.62 14.92 -20.89
N PHE A 364 26.49 14.65 -20.21
CA PHE A 364 25.27 15.48 -20.33
C PHE A 364 24.58 15.58 -18.96
N SER A 365 24.87 16.63 -18.20
CA SER A 365 24.18 16.91 -16.93
C SER A 365 22.82 17.54 -17.24
N PHE A 366 21.84 16.72 -17.60
CA PHE A 366 20.45 17.16 -17.74
C PHE A 366 19.71 16.89 -16.42
N VAL A 367 19.29 17.97 -15.76
CA VAL A 367 18.46 17.89 -14.57
C VAL A 367 17.07 17.45 -14.99
N ILE A 368 16.60 16.29 -14.54
CA ILE A 368 15.24 15.83 -14.84
C ILE A 368 14.24 16.65 -14.00
N PRO A 369 13.39 17.48 -14.63
CA PRO A 369 12.38 18.26 -13.92
C PRO A 369 11.30 17.40 -13.28
N ILE A 370 10.79 17.84 -12.13
CA ILE A 370 9.70 17.17 -11.41
C ILE A 370 8.51 18.12 -11.26
N ILE A 371 7.32 17.64 -11.59
CA ILE A 371 6.05 18.25 -11.19
C ILE A 371 5.57 17.56 -9.91
N GLY A 372 5.55 18.30 -8.80
CA GLY A 372 5.19 17.81 -7.47
C GLY A 372 3.68 17.82 -7.21
N VAL A 373 3.12 16.68 -6.83
CA VAL A 373 1.67 16.50 -6.70
C VAL A 373 1.34 15.63 -5.50
N GLY A 374 0.28 15.99 -4.77
CA GLY A 374 -0.23 15.23 -3.63
C GLY A 374 -0.29 16.08 -2.37
N GLY A 375 -1.51 16.36 -1.91
CA GLY A 375 -1.75 17.06 -0.64
C GLY A 375 -1.33 18.53 -0.59
N VAL A 376 -1.13 19.20 -1.74
CA VAL A 376 -0.87 20.65 -1.78
C VAL A 376 -2.17 21.42 -1.52
N SER A 377 -2.20 22.21 -0.44
CA SER A 377 -3.35 23.01 -0.03
C SER A 377 -3.02 24.44 0.41
N SER A 378 -1.72 24.73 0.59
CA SER A 378 -1.16 26.01 1.01
C SER A 378 0.13 26.34 0.23
N GLY A 379 0.59 27.59 0.32
CA GLY A 379 1.89 27.99 -0.20
C GLY A 379 3.06 27.27 0.47
N GLN A 380 2.92 26.92 1.75
CA GLN A 380 3.90 26.11 2.49
C GLN A 380 4.04 24.72 1.88
N ASP A 381 2.91 24.03 1.63
CA ASP A 381 2.96 22.69 1.00
C ASP A 381 3.59 22.75 -0.40
N ALA A 382 3.35 23.83 -1.15
CA ALA A 382 3.96 24.05 -2.46
C ALA A 382 5.48 24.27 -2.34
N LEU A 383 5.91 25.13 -1.41
CA LEU A 383 7.31 25.42 -1.17
C LEU A 383 8.08 24.16 -0.72
N GLU A 384 7.52 23.36 0.20
CA GLU A 384 8.14 22.11 0.64
C GLU A 384 8.41 21.14 -0.51
N LYS A 385 7.47 21.03 -1.47
CA LYS A 385 7.68 20.21 -2.67
C LYS A 385 8.74 20.80 -3.60
N ILE A 386 8.78 22.12 -3.74
CA ILE A 386 9.79 22.83 -4.54
C ILE A 386 11.17 22.60 -3.95
N GLN A 387 11.33 22.79 -2.64
CA GLN A 387 12.58 22.58 -1.91
C GLN A 387 13.05 21.12 -1.94
N ALA A 388 12.11 20.17 -1.93
CA ALA A 388 12.40 18.75 -2.10
C ALA A 388 12.89 18.40 -3.53
N GLY A 389 12.63 19.24 -4.54
CA GLY A 389 13.13 19.05 -5.90
C GLY A 389 12.13 19.33 -7.04
N ALA A 390 10.88 19.69 -6.74
CA ALA A 390 9.90 20.00 -7.78
C ALA A 390 10.15 21.38 -8.42
N SER A 391 10.01 21.48 -9.74
CA SER A 391 10.03 22.76 -10.47
C SER A 391 8.65 23.39 -10.54
N LEU A 392 7.61 22.56 -10.59
CA LEU A 392 6.19 22.95 -10.65
C LEU A 392 5.41 22.11 -9.64
N VAL A 393 4.22 22.55 -9.26
CA VAL A 393 3.31 21.80 -8.39
C VAL A 393 1.91 21.68 -9.00
N GLN A 394 1.18 20.61 -8.68
CA GLN A 394 -0.25 20.51 -8.99
C GLN A 394 -1.09 20.28 -7.73
N LEU A 395 -2.31 20.83 -7.75
CA LEU A 395 -3.34 20.54 -6.75
C LEU A 395 -4.61 20.01 -7.41
N TYR A 396 -5.42 19.30 -6.63
CA TYR A 396 -6.75 18.84 -7.03
C TYR A 396 -7.65 18.74 -5.80
N THR A 397 -7.32 17.87 -4.83
CA THR A 397 -8.17 17.67 -3.64
C THR A 397 -8.43 18.97 -2.88
N ALA A 398 -7.46 19.89 -2.81
CA ALA A 398 -7.67 21.20 -2.18
C ALA A 398 -8.78 22.03 -2.87
N LEU A 399 -8.89 21.97 -4.19
CA LEU A 399 -9.95 22.65 -4.95
C LEU A 399 -11.35 22.11 -4.57
N THR A 400 -11.46 20.81 -4.26
CA THR A 400 -12.74 20.19 -3.89
C THR A 400 -13.20 20.53 -2.46
N TYR A 401 -12.28 20.99 -1.60
CA TYR A 401 -12.56 21.41 -0.23
C TYR A 401 -12.66 22.93 -0.06
N HIS A 402 -11.78 23.68 -0.72
CA HIS A 402 -11.65 25.13 -0.53
C HIS A 402 -12.25 25.94 -1.68
N GLY A 403 -12.64 25.29 -2.78
CA GLY A 403 -13.18 25.97 -3.95
C GLY A 403 -12.12 26.77 -4.72
N PRO A 404 -12.53 27.47 -5.79
CA PRO A 404 -11.63 28.20 -6.69
C PRO A 404 -10.63 29.17 -6.01
N PRO A 405 -10.98 29.91 -4.94
CA PRO A 405 -10.05 30.87 -4.31
C PRO A 405 -8.74 30.25 -3.79
N VAL A 406 -8.69 28.94 -3.57
CA VAL A 406 -7.48 28.24 -3.10
C VAL A 406 -6.27 28.45 -4.03
N VAL A 407 -6.51 28.64 -5.33
CA VAL A 407 -5.43 28.84 -6.31
C VAL A 407 -4.70 30.17 -6.04
N GLY A 408 -5.46 31.26 -5.85
CA GLY A 408 -4.89 32.56 -5.50
C GLY A 408 -4.20 32.54 -4.13
N ARG A 409 -4.79 31.85 -3.15
CA ARG A 409 -4.21 31.66 -1.81
C ARG A 409 -2.83 31.01 -1.86
N VAL A 410 -2.72 29.85 -2.53
CA VAL A 410 -1.44 29.09 -2.62
C VAL A 410 -0.36 29.94 -3.29
N LYS A 411 -0.67 30.66 -4.36
CA LYS A 411 0.30 31.53 -5.05
C LYS A 411 0.76 32.69 -4.18
N ARG A 412 -0.17 33.37 -3.49
CA ARG A 412 0.13 34.48 -2.58
C ARG A 412 1.01 34.04 -1.41
N GLU A 413 0.65 32.93 -0.77
CA GLU A 413 1.43 32.36 0.34
C GLU A 413 2.82 31.90 -0.12
N LEU A 414 2.92 31.26 -1.29
CA LEU A 414 4.20 30.83 -1.85
C LEU A 414 5.12 32.02 -2.12
N GLU A 415 4.61 33.09 -2.75
CA GLU A 415 5.38 34.31 -2.98
C GLU A 415 5.87 34.95 -1.67
N ALA A 416 5.01 35.02 -0.66
CA ALA A 416 5.39 35.54 0.65
C ALA A 416 6.51 34.73 1.31
N LEU A 417 6.41 33.40 1.28
CA LEU A 417 7.42 32.50 1.84
C LEU A 417 8.75 32.55 1.08
N LEU A 418 8.72 32.73 -0.25
CA LEU A 418 9.94 32.91 -1.04
C LEU A 418 10.68 34.17 -0.59
N LYS A 419 9.96 35.29 -0.41
CA LYS A 419 10.54 36.55 0.10
C LYS A 419 11.10 36.38 1.51
N GLU A 420 10.34 35.73 2.40
CA GLU A 420 10.76 35.46 3.78
C GLU A 420 12.05 34.64 3.84
N GLN A 421 12.21 33.66 2.95
CA GLN A 421 13.40 32.81 2.88
C GLN A 421 14.51 33.36 1.98
N GLY A 422 14.38 34.60 1.48
CA GLY A 422 15.41 35.29 0.70
C GLY A 422 15.59 34.79 -0.72
N PHE A 423 14.62 34.08 -1.29
CA PHE A 423 14.64 33.66 -2.69
C PHE A 423 14.12 34.79 -3.60
N SER A 424 14.81 35.03 -4.71
CA SER A 424 14.37 36.02 -5.71
C SER A 424 13.35 35.43 -6.68
N ARG A 425 13.44 34.12 -6.96
CA ARG A 425 12.52 33.37 -7.81
C ARG A 425 12.25 31.97 -7.27
N VAL A 426 11.13 31.37 -7.67
CA VAL A 426 10.82 29.95 -7.41
C VAL A 426 11.97 29.04 -7.82
N THR A 427 12.62 29.33 -8.95
CA THR A 427 13.75 28.55 -9.48
C THR A 427 14.91 28.41 -8.50
N ASP A 428 15.12 29.40 -7.63
CA ASP A 428 16.23 29.42 -6.67
C ASP A 428 15.98 28.45 -5.50
N ALA A 429 14.70 28.18 -5.21
CA ALA A 429 14.27 27.27 -4.16
C ALA A 429 14.26 25.80 -4.61
N VAL A 430 14.22 25.52 -5.93
CA VAL A 430 14.12 24.15 -6.46
C VAL A 430 15.28 23.29 -5.96
N GLY A 431 14.97 22.23 -5.21
CA GLY A 431 15.94 21.24 -4.72
C GLY A 431 16.94 21.77 -3.68
N ILE A 432 16.66 22.91 -3.03
CA ILE A 432 17.60 23.54 -2.06
C ILE A 432 17.95 22.62 -0.89
N ASP A 433 17.05 21.72 -0.47
CA ASP A 433 17.28 20.75 0.61
C ASP A 433 18.50 19.86 0.32
N HIS A 434 18.69 19.48 -0.95
CA HIS A 434 19.79 18.63 -1.38
C HIS A 434 21.12 19.38 -1.36
N ARG A 435 21.12 20.68 -1.69
CA ARG A 435 22.32 21.54 -1.67
C ARG A 435 22.76 21.85 -0.23
N ARG A 436 21.82 22.07 0.68
CA ARG A 436 22.10 22.30 2.11
C ARG A 436 22.66 21.05 2.79
N ALA A 437 22.14 19.86 2.47
CA ALA A 437 22.66 18.60 2.99
C ALA A 437 24.12 18.36 2.54
N LEU A 438 24.44 18.62 1.27
CA LEU A 438 25.80 18.56 0.74
C LEU A 438 26.73 19.57 1.45
N GLY A 439 26.28 20.81 1.66
CA GLY A 439 27.04 21.83 2.38
C GLY A 439 27.31 21.47 3.85
N ALA A 440 26.32 20.90 4.55
CA ALA A 440 26.47 20.43 5.92
C ALA A 440 27.45 19.25 6.00
N VAL A 441 27.39 18.29 5.07
CA VAL A 441 28.34 17.17 4.97
C VAL A 441 29.75 17.65 4.66
N VAL A 442 29.92 18.62 3.75
CA VAL A 442 31.24 19.22 3.45
C VAL A 442 31.77 20.00 4.66
N THR A 443 30.92 20.70 5.40
CA THR A 443 31.31 21.42 6.62
C THR A 443 31.69 20.44 7.74
N LEU A 444 30.96 19.32 7.87
CA LEU A 444 31.29 18.21 8.78
C LEU A 444 32.57 17.47 8.35
N LEU A 445 32.86 17.35 7.05
CA LEU A 445 34.11 16.77 6.54
C LEU A 445 35.29 17.72 6.73
N LEU A 446 35.10 19.03 6.56
CA LEU A 446 36.11 20.06 6.85
C LEU A 446 36.37 20.22 8.35
N TRP A 447 35.35 20.07 9.19
CA TRP A 447 35.52 19.96 10.65
C TRP A 447 36.10 18.59 11.07
N GLY A 448 35.78 17.53 10.34
CA GLY A 448 36.31 16.18 10.54
C GLY A 448 37.79 16.05 10.17
N GLN A 449 38.30 16.87 9.23
CA GLN A 449 39.74 16.96 8.94
C GLN A 449 40.55 17.67 10.04
N LEU A 450 39.91 18.32 11.01
CA LEU A 450 40.56 18.86 12.21
C LEU A 450 40.55 17.87 13.39
N PHE A 451 39.84 16.75 13.27
CA PHE A 451 39.83 15.67 14.26
C PHE A 451 39.78 14.30 13.57
N SER A 452 40.88 13.91 12.92
CA SER A 452 41.12 12.49 12.61
C SER A 452 41.47 11.76 13.90
N VAL A 453 40.52 11.01 14.43
CA VAL A 453 40.81 9.84 15.27
C VAL A 453 40.84 8.64 14.34
N ASP A 454 42.02 8.01 14.24
CA ASP A 454 42.23 6.76 13.52
C ASP A 454 41.27 5.68 14.04
N ALA A 455 40.38 5.22 13.16
CA ALA A 455 39.72 3.93 13.33
C ALA A 455 40.47 2.93 12.43
N GLY A 456 41.63 2.50 12.92
CA GLY A 456 42.35 1.35 12.40
C GLY A 456 41.54 0.08 12.64
N ASN A 457 41.33 -0.66 11.56
CA ASN A 457 40.74 -1.99 11.56
C ASN A 457 41.83 -2.96 12.05
N ASP A 458 41.94 -3.15 13.36
CA ASP A 458 42.82 -4.17 13.94
C ASP A 458 41.99 -5.35 14.43
N VAL A 459 42.16 -6.48 13.76
CA VAL A 459 41.86 -7.80 14.32
C VAL A 459 42.98 -8.08 15.31
N THR A 460 42.77 -7.68 16.56
CA THR A 460 43.60 -8.11 17.67
C THR A 460 43.11 -9.47 18.15
N ASP A 461 43.88 -10.50 17.81
CA ASP A 461 43.89 -11.77 18.53
C ASP A 461 44.48 -11.47 19.93
N PHE A 462 43.61 -11.16 20.90
CA PHE A 462 44.04 -10.94 22.28
C PHE A 462 44.21 -12.28 22.98
N ALA A 463 45.43 -12.78 22.96
CA ALA A 463 45.93 -13.73 23.94
C ALA A 463 46.35 -12.98 25.21
N ASP A 464 45.38 -12.55 26.03
CA ASP A 464 45.57 -12.46 27.50
C ASP A 464 44.20 -12.31 28.20
N ASP A 465 43.61 -13.45 28.57
CA ASP A 465 42.23 -13.57 29.06
C ASP A 465 42.16 -13.37 30.58
N SER A 466 42.69 -12.23 31.08
CA SER A 466 42.59 -11.89 32.51
C SER A 466 41.56 -10.79 32.75
N CYS A 467 40.37 -11.20 33.20
CA CYS A 467 39.38 -10.27 33.73
C CYS A 467 40.01 -9.39 34.84
N PRO A 468 39.77 -8.07 34.87
CA PRO A 468 40.34 -7.19 35.88
C PRO A 468 39.97 -7.67 37.29
N LYS A 469 40.98 -7.79 38.17
CA LYS A 469 40.76 -8.18 39.57
C LYS A 469 39.97 -7.10 40.29
N PRO A 470 38.82 -7.44 40.91
CA PRO A 470 38.04 -6.47 41.65
C PRO A 470 38.79 -5.98 42.90
N PRO A 471 38.59 -4.72 43.33
CA PRO A 471 39.23 -4.17 44.52
C PRO A 471 38.80 -4.94 45.78
N GLN A 472 39.73 -5.12 46.73
CA GLN A 472 39.41 -5.73 48.03
C GLN A 472 38.56 -4.78 48.87
N ILE A 473 37.52 -5.33 49.50
CA ILE A 473 36.57 -4.60 50.34
C ILE A 473 36.68 -5.16 51.77
N GLU A 474 36.98 -4.28 52.74
CA GLU A 474 37.04 -4.66 54.15
C GLU A 474 35.66 -5.12 54.66
N ASN A 475 35.58 -6.31 55.23
CA ASN A 475 34.32 -7.00 55.61
C ASN A 475 33.32 -7.22 54.44
N GLY A 476 33.78 -7.14 53.19
CA GLY A 476 32.98 -7.42 51.99
C GLY A 476 33.46 -8.66 51.24
N TYR A 477 32.64 -9.15 50.32
CA TYR A 477 33.02 -10.20 49.36
C TYR A 477 32.73 -9.73 47.94
N VAL A 478 33.43 -10.29 46.96
CA VAL A 478 33.17 -10.05 45.54
C VAL A 478 32.51 -11.28 44.94
N GLU A 479 31.38 -11.07 44.28
CA GLU A 479 30.68 -12.10 43.51
C GLU A 479 30.98 -11.91 42.02
N HIS A 480 31.41 -12.98 41.35
CA HIS A 480 31.63 -12.98 39.91
C HIS A 480 30.34 -13.35 39.18
N LEU A 481 29.87 -12.45 38.30
CA LEU A 481 28.68 -12.65 37.49
C LEU A 481 29.03 -12.67 36.00
N VAL A 482 28.54 -13.68 35.28
CA VAL A 482 28.62 -13.74 33.81
C VAL A 482 27.21 -13.62 33.25
N ARG A 483 27.04 -12.76 32.25
CA ARG A 483 25.78 -12.61 31.53
C ARG A 483 25.93 -13.17 30.13
N TYR A 484 25.16 -14.21 29.83
CA TYR A 484 25.09 -14.78 28.49
C TYR A 484 24.08 -14.01 27.64
N GLN A 485 24.48 -13.70 26.40
CA GLN A 485 23.61 -13.07 25.42
C GLN A 485 23.62 -13.91 24.13
N CYS A 486 22.43 -14.13 23.58
CA CYS A 486 22.29 -14.84 22.32
C CYS A 486 22.59 -13.91 21.13
N LYS A 487 23.07 -14.50 20.03
CA LYS A 487 23.26 -13.79 18.76
C LYS A 487 21.91 -13.23 18.24
N LYS A 488 21.98 -12.23 17.36
CA LYS A 488 20.80 -11.67 16.67
C LYS A 488 19.95 -12.82 16.09
N PHE A 489 18.63 -12.79 16.33
CA PHE A 489 17.63 -13.81 15.98
C PHE A 489 17.61 -15.10 16.82
N TYR A 490 18.33 -15.11 17.94
CA TYR A 490 18.25 -16.16 18.94
C TYR A 490 17.78 -15.58 20.28
N ARG A 491 17.07 -16.38 21.07
CA ARG A 491 16.65 -16.05 22.43
C ARG A 491 17.08 -17.11 23.41
N LEU A 492 17.26 -16.74 24.68
CA LEU A 492 17.53 -17.70 25.74
C LEU A 492 16.31 -18.61 25.92
N ARG A 493 16.54 -19.91 25.87
CA ARG A 493 15.54 -20.97 26.04
C ARG A 493 15.23 -21.21 27.52
N THR A 494 16.21 -21.00 28.39
CA THR A 494 16.11 -21.22 29.83
C THR A 494 15.36 -20.07 30.52
N GLU A 495 14.50 -20.40 31.49
CA GLU A 495 13.85 -19.40 32.35
C GLU A 495 14.92 -18.72 33.21
N GLY A 496 15.20 -17.44 32.99
CA GLY A 496 16.22 -16.71 33.73
C GLY A 496 16.66 -15.44 33.02
N ASP A 497 17.45 -14.61 33.69
CA ASP A 497 17.99 -13.34 33.18
C ASP A 497 19.31 -13.52 32.38
N GLY A 498 19.74 -14.78 32.20
CA GLY A 498 21.01 -15.15 31.58
C GLY A 498 22.23 -14.87 32.47
N VAL A 499 22.04 -14.53 33.74
CA VAL A 499 23.12 -14.20 34.68
C VAL A 499 23.47 -15.40 35.54
N TYR A 500 24.75 -15.76 35.57
CA TYR A 500 25.27 -16.90 36.34
C TYR A 500 26.29 -16.40 37.36
N SER A 501 26.20 -16.91 38.58
CA SER A 501 27.15 -16.71 39.67
C SER A 501 28.01 -17.95 39.86
N LEU A 502 29.27 -17.78 40.22
CA LEU A 502 30.15 -18.90 40.54
C LEU A 502 29.87 -19.40 41.97
N ASN A 503 29.51 -20.67 42.15
CA ASN A 503 29.30 -21.26 43.48
C ASN A 503 30.63 -21.66 44.18
N SER A 504 30.54 -22.15 45.42
CA SER A 504 31.67 -22.64 46.22
C SER A 504 32.42 -23.82 45.58
N GLU A 505 31.80 -24.52 44.65
CA GLU A 505 32.36 -25.65 43.91
C GLU A 505 32.93 -25.24 42.54
N LYS A 506 33.01 -23.93 42.26
CA LYS A 506 33.50 -23.35 41.00
C LYS A 506 32.66 -23.69 39.77
N GLN A 507 31.37 -23.89 39.94
CA GLN A 507 30.41 -24.09 38.87
C GLN A 507 29.59 -22.81 38.64
N TRP A 508 29.23 -22.54 37.38
CA TRP A 508 28.33 -21.44 37.03
C TRP A 508 26.90 -21.85 37.32
N VAL A 509 26.24 -21.11 38.20
CA VAL A 509 24.88 -21.40 38.67
C VAL A 509 24.00 -20.19 38.42
N ASN A 510 22.82 -20.40 37.83
CA ASN A 510 21.79 -19.39 37.73
C ASN A 510 20.77 -19.59 38.86
N LYS A 511 20.26 -18.49 39.41
CA LYS A 511 19.30 -18.52 40.54
C LYS A 511 17.99 -19.25 40.22
N ALA A 512 17.56 -19.26 38.95
CA ALA A 512 16.33 -19.91 38.52
C ALA A 512 16.57 -21.35 38.02
N THR A 513 17.68 -21.61 37.31
CA THR A 513 17.89 -22.91 36.61
C THR A 513 18.99 -23.78 37.18
N GLY A 514 19.64 -23.37 38.27
CA GLY A 514 20.75 -24.10 38.86
C GLY A 514 21.96 -24.15 37.91
N GLU A 515 22.58 -25.33 37.80
CA GLU A 515 23.81 -25.56 37.03
C GLU A 515 23.60 -25.70 35.51
N LYS A 516 22.35 -25.63 35.03
CA LYS A 516 22.08 -25.74 33.59
C LYS A 516 22.61 -24.52 32.84
N LEU A 517 23.56 -24.76 31.93
CA LEU A 517 24.10 -23.73 31.03
C LEU A 517 23.01 -23.12 30.13
N PRO A 518 23.16 -21.85 29.71
CA PRO A 518 22.16 -21.19 28.90
C PRO A 518 22.19 -21.72 27.46
N GLU A 519 21.00 -22.12 26.99
CA GLU A 519 20.80 -22.52 25.60
C GLU A 519 20.14 -21.40 24.81
N CYS A 520 20.67 -21.08 23.64
CA CYS A 520 20.07 -20.14 22.71
C CYS A 520 19.24 -20.91 21.67
N GLU A 521 17.95 -20.58 21.55
CA GLU A 521 17.07 -21.12 20.52
C GLU A 521 16.75 -20.08 19.46
N ALA A 522 16.53 -20.55 18.23
CA ALA A 522 16.11 -19.69 17.13
C ALA A 522 14.76 -19.03 17.42
N VAL A 523 14.68 -17.72 17.18
CA VAL A 523 13.40 -17.02 17.16
C VAL A 523 12.62 -17.49 15.93
N CYS A 524 11.36 -17.86 16.13
CA CYS A 524 10.44 -18.21 15.04
C CYS A 524 9.42 -17.08 14.80
N GLY A 525 8.84 -17.04 13.59
CA GLY A 525 7.64 -16.25 13.31
C GLY A 525 7.80 -14.73 13.46
N LYS A 526 9.02 -14.19 13.37
CA LYS A 526 9.34 -12.76 13.51
C LYS A 526 10.05 -12.22 12.25
N PRO A 527 9.37 -12.18 11.09
CA PRO A 527 9.98 -11.71 9.85
C PRO A 527 10.44 -10.26 9.99
N THR A 528 11.59 -9.91 9.40
CA THR A 528 12.13 -8.54 9.49
C THR A 528 11.37 -7.54 8.62
N THR A 529 10.67 -8.04 7.58
CA THR A 529 9.80 -7.23 6.72
C THR A 529 8.40 -7.85 6.72
N PRO A 530 7.63 -7.76 7.82
CA PRO A 530 6.31 -8.38 7.89
C PRO A 530 5.41 -7.81 6.80
N VAL A 531 4.65 -8.68 6.14
CA VAL A 531 3.64 -8.25 5.18
C VAL A 531 2.59 -7.43 5.93
N LYS A 532 2.48 -6.14 5.60
CA LYS A 532 1.39 -5.31 6.12
C LYS A 532 0.07 -5.85 5.60
N GLN A 533 -0.99 -5.80 6.40
CA GLN A 533 -2.36 -6.10 5.95
C GLN A 533 -2.79 -5.07 4.89
N VAL A 534 -2.34 -5.23 3.64
CA VAL A 534 -2.75 -4.42 2.51
C VAL A 534 -3.83 -5.20 1.74
N GLN A 535 -4.98 -4.57 1.52
CA GLN A 535 -6.05 -5.14 0.70
C GLN A 535 -5.58 -5.36 -0.75
N ARG A 536 -5.70 -6.62 -1.18
CA ARG A 536 -5.95 -7.14 -2.54
C ARG A 536 -5.42 -6.29 -3.71
N ILE A 537 -4.24 -6.67 -4.20
CA ILE A 537 -3.80 -6.41 -5.59
C ILE A 537 -3.95 -7.74 -6.35
N LEU A 538 -4.75 -7.75 -7.42
CA LEU A 538 -4.95 -8.91 -8.29
C LEU A 538 -3.63 -9.45 -8.86
N GLY A 539 -3.36 -10.76 -8.68
CA GLY A 539 -2.30 -11.50 -9.39
C GLY A 539 -1.13 -12.02 -8.53
N GLY A 540 -1.28 -12.01 -7.21
CA GLY A 540 -0.21 -12.29 -6.27
C GLY A 540 0.82 -11.16 -6.20
N SER A 541 1.23 -10.79 -5.00
CA SER A 541 2.18 -9.68 -4.80
C SER A 541 3.62 -10.21 -4.78
N LEU A 542 4.55 -9.46 -5.38
CA LEU A 542 5.98 -9.77 -5.25
C LEU A 542 6.39 -9.61 -3.79
N VAL A 543 7.09 -10.61 -3.25
CA VAL A 543 7.52 -10.64 -1.86
C VAL A 543 8.68 -9.67 -1.65
N ALA A 544 8.54 -8.72 -0.73
CA ALA A 544 9.69 -7.97 -0.22
C ALA A 544 10.63 -8.94 0.52
N LYS A 545 11.95 -8.75 0.35
CA LYS A 545 12.96 -9.65 0.93
C LYS A 545 12.74 -9.80 2.45
N GLY A 546 12.67 -11.04 2.94
CA GLY A 546 12.48 -11.33 4.37
C GLY A 546 11.03 -11.30 4.87
N SER A 547 10.02 -11.24 3.98
CA SER A 547 8.61 -11.28 4.40
C SER A 547 8.11 -12.68 4.79
N PHE A 548 8.59 -13.72 4.09
CA PHE A 548 8.28 -15.12 4.36
C PHE A 548 9.58 -15.94 4.50
N PRO A 549 10.41 -15.67 5.52
CA PRO A 549 11.74 -16.26 5.66
C PRO A 549 11.72 -17.77 5.96
N TRP A 550 10.55 -18.34 6.24
CA TRP A 550 10.33 -19.78 6.41
C TRP A 550 10.07 -20.53 5.10
N GLN A 551 9.84 -19.82 4.00
CA GLN A 551 9.53 -20.47 2.72
C GLN A 551 10.80 -21.10 2.12
N ALA A 552 10.73 -22.40 1.85
CA ALA A 552 11.76 -23.15 1.16
C ALA A 552 11.26 -23.64 -0.21
N LYS A 553 12.18 -23.70 -1.17
CA LYS A 553 11.94 -24.21 -2.53
C LYS A 553 12.50 -25.62 -2.64
N MET A 554 11.68 -26.57 -3.05
CA MET A 554 12.09 -27.95 -3.30
C MET A 554 11.98 -28.26 -4.79
N ILE A 555 13.04 -28.83 -5.36
CA ILE A 555 13.13 -29.22 -6.76
C ILE A 555 13.40 -30.72 -6.84
N SER A 556 12.50 -31.46 -7.50
CA SER A 556 12.68 -32.91 -7.71
C SER A 556 13.62 -33.22 -8.88
N ARG A 557 14.02 -34.48 -9.07
CA ARG A 557 14.89 -34.93 -10.18
C ARG A 557 14.37 -34.54 -11.58
N HIS A 558 13.05 -34.40 -11.76
CA HIS A 558 12.42 -34.00 -13.03
C HIS A 558 12.19 -32.48 -13.12
N ASN A 559 12.87 -31.70 -12.29
CA ASN A 559 12.80 -30.25 -12.26
C ASN A 559 11.40 -29.71 -11.88
N LEU A 560 10.59 -30.50 -11.16
CA LEU A 560 9.33 -30.04 -10.60
C LEU A 560 9.61 -29.21 -9.35
N THR A 561 9.12 -27.97 -9.35
CA THR A 561 9.22 -27.05 -8.21
C THR A 561 8.01 -27.21 -7.30
N THR A 562 8.26 -27.35 -6.00
CA THR A 562 7.27 -27.44 -4.92
C THR A 562 7.72 -26.62 -3.70
N GLY A 563 6.81 -26.40 -2.75
CA GLY A 563 7.07 -25.70 -1.51
C GLY A 563 7.48 -26.62 -0.35
N ALA A 564 8.23 -26.07 0.59
CA ALA A 564 8.41 -26.61 1.93
C ALA A 564 8.49 -25.44 2.93
N THR A 565 8.22 -25.71 4.20
CA THR A 565 8.14 -24.71 5.26
C THR A 565 9.14 -25.02 6.35
N LEU A 566 10.08 -24.12 6.62
CA LEU A 566 11.02 -24.21 7.73
C LEU A 566 10.29 -23.98 9.06
N ILE A 567 10.33 -24.96 9.96
CA ILE A 567 9.72 -24.90 11.29
C ILE A 567 10.74 -24.97 12.43
N HIS A 568 11.97 -25.36 12.11
CA HIS A 568 13.12 -25.39 13.03
C HIS A 568 14.40 -25.17 12.23
N GLU A 569 15.53 -24.86 12.87
CA GLU A 569 16.85 -24.72 12.23
C GLU A 569 17.31 -25.95 11.43
N GLN A 570 16.67 -27.10 11.60
CA GLN A 570 17.06 -28.36 10.98
C GLN A 570 15.86 -29.15 10.44
N TRP A 571 14.64 -28.60 10.52
CA TRP A 571 13.42 -29.32 10.14
C TRP A 571 12.49 -28.47 9.29
N LEU A 572 11.98 -29.09 8.22
CA LEU A 572 10.96 -28.51 7.36
C LEU A 572 9.74 -29.43 7.27
N LEU A 573 8.56 -28.83 7.15
CA LEU A 573 7.30 -29.47 6.79
C LEU A 573 7.05 -29.35 5.28
N THR A 574 6.49 -30.39 4.68
CA THR A 574 5.89 -30.35 3.34
C THR A 574 4.81 -31.44 3.25
N THR A 575 4.22 -31.65 2.08
CA THR A 575 3.24 -32.71 1.86
C THR A 575 3.93 -34.05 1.61
N ALA A 576 3.31 -35.15 2.01
CA ALA A 576 3.83 -36.48 1.70
C ALA A 576 3.90 -36.68 0.18
N LYS A 577 2.88 -36.24 -0.55
CA LYS A 577 2.85 -36.31 -2.03
C LYS A 577 4.04 -35.63 -2.68
N ASN A 578 4.49 -34.47 -2.18
CA ASN A 578 5.65 -33.77 -2.74
C ASN A 578 6.95 -34.56 -2.57
N LEU A 579 7.08 -35.35 -1.50
CA LEU A 579 8.21 -36.25 -1.28
C LEU A 579 8.14 -37.47 -2.22
N PHE A 580 6.92 -37.92 -2.56
CA PHE A 580 6.66 -39.10 -3.40
C PHE A 580 6.62 -38.85 -4.90
N LEU A 581 6.67 -37.61 -5.41
CA LEU A 581 6.44 -37.19 -6.82
C LEU A 581 7.24 -37.93 -7.92
N ASN A 582 8.03 -38.92 -7.55
CA ASN A 582 9.07 -39.53 -8.35
C ASN A 582 9.48 -40.96 -7.93
N HIS A 583 8.75 -41.52 -6.97
CA HIS A 583 9.07 -42.77 -6.29
C HIS A 583 7.83 -43.66 -6.24
N THR A 584 8.03 -44.98 -6.21
CA THR A 584 6.91 -45.90 -6.00
C THR A 584 6.41 -45.78 -4.57
N GLU A 585 5.18 -46.21 -4.30
CA GLU A 585 4.61 -46.21 -2.94
C GLU A 585 5.49 -47.00 -1.93
N ASN A 586 6.34 -47.91 -2.43
CA ASN A 586 7.25 -48.72 -1.62
C ASN A 586 8.64 -48.08 -1.38
N ALA A 587 8.94 -46.90 -1.93
CA ALA A 587 10.25 -46.27 -1.78
C ALA A 587 10.49 -45.85 -0.33
N THR A 588 11.69 -46.11 0.19
CA THR A 588 12.05 -45.75 1.55
C THR A 588 12.51 -44.29 1.62
N ALA A 589 12.47 -43.70 2.82
CA ALA A 589 12.98 -42.35 3.05
C ALA A 589 14.44 -42.15 2.58
N LYS A 590 15.27 -43.20 2.64
CA LYS A 590 16.67 -43.17 2.20
C LYS A 590 16.79 -43.11 0.68
N ASP A 591 15.81 -43.66 -0.05
CA ASP A 591 15.74 -43.60 -1.50
C ASP A 591 15.25 -42.21 -1.98
N ILE A 592 14.43 -41.56 -1.14
CA ILE A 592 13.78 -40.28 -1.45
C ILE A 592 14.72 -39.09 -1.24
N ALA A 593 15.40 -39.00 -0.10
CA ALA A 593 16.21 -37.85 0.26
C ALA A 593 17.22 -37.40 -0.84
N PRO A 594 17.96 -38.30 -1.52
CA PRO A 594 18.94 -37.91 -2.53
C PRO A 594 18.35 -37.36 -3.83
N THR A 595 17.05 -37.55 -4.09
CA THR A 595 16.41 -37.13 -5.35
C THR A 595 15.79 -35.73 -5.29
N LEU A 596 15.88 -35.07 -4.13
CA LEU A 596 15.32 -33.77 -3.85
C LEU A 596 16.45 -32.76 -3.61
N LYS A 597 16.37 -31.62 -4.31
CA LYS A 597 17.21 -30.44 -4.02
C LYS A 597 16.37 -29.44 -3.24
N LEU A 598 16.86 -29.04 -2.07
CA LEU A 598 16.15 -28.13 -1.19
C LEU A 598 16.93 -26.82 -1.04
N TYR A 599 16.22 -25.71 -1.17
CA TYR A 599 16.78 -24.37 -1.12
C TYR A 599 16.04 -23.52 -0.09
N VAL A 600 16.79 -22.80 0.75
CA VAL A 600 16.27 -21.83 1.72
C VAL A 600 16.78 -20.42 1.43
N GLY A 601 16.06 -19.39 1.86
CA GLY A 601 16.49 -17.99 1.73
C GLY A 601 16.84 -17.57 0.29
N LYS A 602 18.04 -17.01 0.09
CA LYS A 602 18.56 -16.56 -1.23
C LYS A 602 19.04 -17.74 -2.10
N ALA A 603 18.23 -18.79 -2.22
CA ALA A 603 18.57 -20.02 -2.93
C ALA A 603 19.83 -20.72 -2.37
N GLN A 604 20.01 -20.70 -1.05
CA GLN A 604 21.03 -21.51 -0.39
C GLN A 604 20.62 -22.98 -0.46
N LEU A 605 21.41 -23.80 -1.16
CA LEU A 605 21.23 -25.25 -1.22
C LEU A 605 21.55 -25.85 0.17
N VAL A 606 20.68 -26.73 0.66
CA VAL A 606 20.85 -27.45 1.92
C VAL A 606 20.79 -28.96 1.70
N GLU A 607 21.59 -29.70 2.45
CA GLU A 607 21.64 -31.17 2.39
C GLU A 607 20.56 -31.81 3.25
N ILE A 608 19.83 -32.75 2.67
CA ILE A 608 18.80 -33.55 3.36
C ILE A 608 19.48 -34.77 3.99
N GLU A 609 19.28 -34.97 5.30
CA GLU A 609 19.71 -36.17 6.02
C GLU A 609 18.69 -37.31 5.87
N LYS A 610 17.41 -36.99 6.08
CA LYS A 610 16.31 -37.95 5.99
C LYS A 610 14.97 -37.26 5.78
N VAL A 611 14.01 -38.02 5.27
CA VAL A 611 12.59 -37.64 5.23
C VAL A 611 11.79 -38.55 6.16
N VAL A 612 10.70 -38.04 6.74
CA VAL A 612 9.83 -38.80 7.66
C VAL A 612 8.38 -38.55 7.26
N PHE A 613 7.63 -39.62 7.03
CA PHE A 613 6.20 -39.53 6.71
C PHE A 613 5.35 -39.63 7.97
N HIS A 614 4.19 -39.00 7.93
CA HIS A 614 3.17 -39.31 8.92
C HIS A 614 2.74 -40.79 8.76
N PRO A 615 2.52 -41.56 9.83
CA PRO A 615 2.12 -42.97 9.73
C PRO A 615 0.87 -43.19 8.87
N ASN A 616 -0.08 -42.25 8.94
CA ASN A 616 -1.33 -42.26 8.16
C ASN A 616 -1.27 -41.30 6.97
N PHE A 617 -0.15 -41.24 6.22
CA PHE A 617 0.04 -40.23 5.18
C PHE A 617 -0.98 -40.29 4.02
N SER A 618 -1.67 -41.42 3.86
CA SER A 618 -2.78 -41.57 2.91
C SER A 618 -3.97 -40.65 3.24
N ASP A 619 -4.23 -40.44 4.54
CA ASP A 619 -5.32 -39.60 5.05
C ASP A 619 -4.82 -38.25 5.60
N ILE A 620 -3.52 -38.13 5.86
CA ILE A 620 -2.88 -36.92 6.39
C ILE A 620 -1.64 -36.64 5.55
N ASP A 621 -1.82 -35.92 4.45
CA ASP A 621 -0.79 -35.67 3.43
C ASP A 621 0.32 -34.72 3.90
N ILE A 622 1.17 -35.21 4.80
CA ILE A 622 2.23 -34.45 5.46
C ILE A 622 3.51 -35.29 5.64
N GLY A 623 4.66 -34.61 5.54
CA GLY A 623 5.97 -35.17 5.80
C GLY A 623 6.95 -34.14 6.35
N LEU A 624 7.98 -34.63 7.01
CA LEU A 624 9.08 -33.86 7.57
C LEU A 624 10.38 -34.13 6.81
N ILE A 625 11.21 -33.11 6.67
CA ILE A 625 12.56 -33.18 6.11
C ILE A 625 13.53 -32.76 7.21
N LYS A 626 14.46 -33.66 7.58
CA LYS A 626 15.59 -33.35 8.47
C LYS A 626 16.79 -32.95 7.61
N LEU A 627 17.39 -31.81 7.94
CA LEU A 627 18.63 -31.35 7.32
C LEU A 627 19.84 -31.98 8.00
N LYS A 628 20.92 -32.18 7.25
CA LYS A 628 22.19 -32.70 7.79
C LYS A 628 22.92 -31.69 8.68
N GLN A 629 22.67 -30.40 8.46
CA GLN A 629 23.24 -29.30 9.24
C GLN A 629 22.17 -28.29 9.58
N LYS A 630 22.34 -27.61 10.72
CA LYS A 630 21.49 -26.47 11.08
C LYS A 630 21.69 -25.31 10.10
N VAL A 631 20.59 -24.72 9.64
CA VAL A 631 20.63 -23.50 8.84
C VAL A 631 20.83 -22.28 9.76
N PRO A 632 21.72 -21.35 9.42
CA PRO A 632 21.89 -20.14 10.20
C PRO A 632 20.65 -19.25 10.08
N ILE A 633 20.14 -18.77 11.22
CA ILE A 633 18.99 -17.87 11.22
C ILE A 633 19.42 -16.46 10.82
N THR A 634 18.75 -15.93 9.81
CA THR A 634 19.02 -14.63 9.20
C THR A 634 17.72 -13.91 8.85
N GLU A 635 17.82 -12.70 8.33
CA GLU A 635 16.68 -11.92 7.85
C GLU A 635 15.88 -12.61 6.73
N THR A 636 16.48 -13.58 6.03
CA THR A 636 15.86 -14.32 4.93
C THR A 636 15.65 -15.81 5.20
N VAL A 637 16.11 -16.30 6.34
CA VAL A 637 16.00 -17.71 6.76
C VAL A 637 15.60 -17.71 8.22
N MET A 638 14.34 -18.01 8.51
CA MET A 638 13.81 -18.04 9.87
C MET A 638 12.62 -19.00 9.93
N PRO A 639 12.56 -19.88 10.94
CA PRO A 639 11.43 -20.79 11.08
C PRO A 639 10.13 -20.03 11.35
N ILE A 640 9.00 -20.56 10.87
CA ILE A 640 7.67 -20.11 11.33
C ILE A 640 7.32 -20.84 12.63
N CYS A 641 6.59 -20.18 13.53
CA CYS A 641 6.20 -20.84 14.77
C CYS A 641 5.11 -21.89 14.53
N LEU A 642 5.19 -22.98 15.30
CA LEU A 642 4.13 -23.97 15.36
C LEU A 642 2.95 -23.43 16.21
N PRO A 643 1.69 -23.68 15.79
CA PRO A 643 0.52 -23.12 16.45
C PRO A 643 0.30 -23.71 17.84
N SER A 644 0.02 -22.84 18.83
CA SER A 644 -0.35 -23.21 20.20
C SER A 644 -1.86 -23.25 20.45
N LYS A 645 -2.65 -22.68 19.53
CA LYS A 645 -4.11 -22.62 19.55
C LYS A 645 -4.65 -22.75 18.13
N ASN A 646 -5.97 -22.87 17.99
CA ASN A 646 -6.57 -22.90 16.65
C ASN A 646 -6.50 -21.50 16.01
N TYR A 647 -5.74 -21.40 14.92
CA TYR A 647 -5.66 -20.19 14.10
C TYR A 647 -6.49 -20.29 12.81
N ALA A 648 -7.00 -21.48 12.46
CA ALA A 648 -7.76 -21.72 11.23
C ALA A 648 -9.27 -21.62 11.48
N GLU A 649 -9.72 -20.44 11.91
CA GLU A 649 -11.15 -20.14 12.13
C GLU A 649 -11.77 -19.51 10.88
N GLU A 650 -13.03 -19.84 10.58
CA GLU A 650 -13.74 -19.33 9.40
C GLU A 650 -13.65 -17.81 9.27
N GLY A 651 -13.35 -17.32 8.06
CA GLY A 651 -13.20 -15.90 7.74
C GLY A 651 -11.85 -15.30 8.14
N ARG A 652 -11.04 -15.97 8.97
CA ARG A 652 -9.71 -15.48 9.35
C ARG A 652 -8.78 -15.46 8.15
N LEU A 653 -8.08 -14.35 7.96
CA LEU A 653 -7.15 -14.18 6.83
C LEU A 653 -5.80 -14.83 7.14
N GLY A 654 -5.31 -15.63 6.21
CA GLY A 654 -3.94 -16.12 6.20
C GLY A 654 -3.24 -15.86 4.88
N TYR A 655 -1.94 -16.07 4.90
CA TYR A 655 -1.03 -15.76 3.80
C TYR A 655 -0.35 -17.04 3.34
N VAL A 656 -0.26 -17.21 2.03
CA VAL A 656 0.45 -18.34 1.42
C VAL A 656 1.46 -17.79 0.44
N SER A 657 2.72 -18.18 0.61
CA SER A 657 3.80 -17.82 -0.30
C SER A 657 4.24 -19.01 -1.14
N GLY A 658 4.70 -18.78 -2.37
CA GLY A 658 5.20 -19.85 -3.21
C GLY A 658 5.67 -19.41 -4.61
N TRP A 659 6.12 -20.39 -5.39
CA TRP A 659 6.63 -20.23 -6.77
C TRP A 659 5.71 -20.89 -7.81
N GLY A 660 4.47 -21.17 -7.43
CA GLY A 660 3.46 -21.81 -8.25
C GLY A 660 3.29 -21.15 -9.62
N ARG A 661 2.74 -21.93 -10.56
CA ARG A 661 2.57 -21.48 -11.95
C ARG A 661 1.77 -20.17 -12.02
N ASN A 662 2.19 -19.26 -12.87
CA ASN A 662 1.39 -18.09 -13.22
C ASN A 662 0.24 -18.46 -14.18
N ALA A 663 -0.63 -17.50 -14.50
CA ALA A 663 -1.73 -17.66 -15.47
C ALA A 663 -1.28 -18.12 -16.88
N ASN A 664 0.02 -18.06 -17.19
CA ASN A 664 0.60 -18.55 -18.44
C ASN A 664 1.22 -19.96 -18.29
N PHE A 665 0.87 -20.69 -17.21
CA PHE A 665 1.37 -22.03 -16.86
C PHE A 665 2.89 -22.15 -16.66
N ARG A 666 3.61 -21.04 -16.46
CA ARG A 666 5.06 -21.03 -16.18
C ARG A 666 5.33 -20.82 -14.69
N PHE A 667 6.28 -21.57 -14.14
CA PHE A 667 6.80 -21.30 -12.80
C PHE A 667 7.45 -19.91 -12.75
N THR A 668 7.33 -19.23 -11.62
CA THR A 668 7.93 -17.91 -11.44
C THR A 668 9.30 -18.03 -10.79
N ASP A 669 10.27 -17.23 -11.25
CA ASP A 669 11.59 -17.14 -10.60
C ASP A 669 11.55 -16.34 -9.28
N HIS A 670 10.45 -15.63 -9.02
CA HIS A 670 10.30 -14.73 -7.89
C HIS A 670 9.26 -15.29 -6.92
N LEU A 671 9.56 -15.23 -5.63
CA LEU A 671 8.59 -15.63 -4.61
C LEU A 671 7.41 -14.67 -4.61
N LYS A 672 6.20 -15.22 -4.67
CA LYS A 672 4.95 -14.47 -4.59
C LYS A 672 4.17 -14.88 -3.35
N TYR A 673 3.15 -14.10 -3.01
CA TYR A 673 2.18 -14.50 -2.00
C TYR A 673 0.76 -14.09 -2.37
N VAL A 674 -0.20 -14.82 -1.80
CA VAL A 674 -1.64 -14.56 -1.85
C VAL A 674 -2.19 -14.49 -0.43
N MET A 675 -3.27 -13.74 -0.24
CA MET A 675 -3.99 -13.62 1.03
C MET A 675 -5.38 -14.24 0.86
N LEU A 676 -5.67 -15.27 1.64
CA LEU A 676 -6.89 -16.07 1.53
C LEU A 676 -7.59 -16.15 2.89
N PRO A 677 -8.93 -16.01 2.94
CA PRO A 677 -9.67 -16.32 4.15
C PRO A 677 -9.82 -17.84 4.30
N VAL A 678 -9.83 -18.31 5.55
CA VAL A 678 -10.34 -19.64 5.89
C VAL A 678 -11.80 -19.72 5.46
N ALA A 679 -12.14 -20.77 4.73
CA ALA A 679 -13.46 -20.99 4.18
C ALA A 679 -14.36 -21.78 5.15
N ASP A 680 -15.67 -21.68 4.91
CA ASP A 680 -16.66 -22.54 5.54
C ASP A 680 -16.40 -24.01 5.13
N GLN A 681 -16.17 -24.86 6.13
CA GLN A 681 -15.81 -26.26 5.92
C GLN A 681 -16.93 -27.05 5.24
N GLU A 682 -18.20 -26.78 5.56
CA GLU A 682 -19.32 -27.48 4.93
C GLU A 682 -19.47 -27.10 3.47
N LYS A 683 -19.29 -25.82 3.13
CA LYS A 683 -19.33 -25.35 1.74
C LYS A 683 -18.20 -26.00 0.93
N CYS A 684 -17.00 -26.09 1.51
CA CYS A 684 -15.87 -26.77 0.88
C CYS A 684 -16.15 -28.27 0.63
N VAL A 685 -16.68 -28.96 1.64
CA VAL A 685 -17.06 -30.38 1.51
C VAL A 685 -18.15 -30.58 0.45
N LYS A 686 -19.20 -29.75 0.44
CA LYS A 686 -20.25 -29.80 -0.60
C LYS A 686 -19.69 -29.49 -2.00
N HIS A 687 -18.66 -28.65 -2.11
CA HIS A 687 -18.01 -28.34 -3.39
C HIS A 687 -17.29 -29.57 -3.97
N TYR A 688 -16.47 -30.26 -3.17
CA TYR A 688 -15.67 -31.41 -3.66
C TYR A 688 -16.37 -32.76 -3.57
N GLU A 689 -17.28 -32.95 -2.63
CA GLU A 689 -17.94 -34.23 -2.33
C GLU A 689 -19.46 -34.17 -2.48
N GLY A 690 -20.05 -33.05 -2.90
CA GLY A 690 -21.49 -32.91 -3.19
C GLY A 690 -22.43 -32.88 -1.97
N SER A 691 -22.04 -33.46 -0.84
CA SER A 691 -22.83 -33.56 0.38
C SER A 691 -21.93 -33.64 1.61
N THR A 692 -22.39 -33.09 2.75
CA THR A 692 -21.75 -33.30 4.06
C THR A 692 -22.17 -34.62 4.72
N VAL A 693 -23.26 -35.24 4.26
CA VAL A 693 -23.74 -36.56 4.75
C VAL A 693 -22.88 -37.67 4.14
N PRO A 694 -22.19 -38.51 4.94
CA PRO A 694 -21.23 -39.51 4.46
C PRO A 694 -21.78 -40.42 3.36
N GLU A 695 -22.98 -40.97 3.54
CA GLU A 695 -23.63 -41.89 2.58
C GLU A 695 -24.02 -41.24 1.24
N LYS A 696 -24.03 -39.91 1.18
CA LYS A 696 -24.42 -39.12 -0.01
C LYS A 696 -23.23 -38.41 -0.65
N LYS A 697 -22.00 -38.64 -0.17
CA LYS A 697 -20.79 -38.04 -0.72
C LYS A 697 -20.54 -38.61 -2.13
N THR A 698 -20.38 -37.72 -3.10
CA THR A 698 -20.06 -38.04 -4.50
C THR A 698 -18.87 -37.19 -4.96
N PRO A 699 -17.78 -37.79 -5.47
CA PRO A 699 -16.62 -37.05 -5.99
C PRO A 699 -17.01 -36.02 -7.07
N LYS A 700 -16.77 -34.73 -6.82
CA LYS A 700 -17.15 -33.60 -7.68
C LYS A 700 -16.01 -32.59 -7.98
N SER A 701 -14.75 -32.99 -7.80
CA SER A 701 -13.61 -32.09 -8.02
C SER A 701 -13.55 -31.65 -9.48
N PRO A 702 -13.48 -30.34 -9.78
CA PRO A 702 -13.48 -29.83 -11.15
C PRO A 702 -12.18 -30.08 -11.91
N VAL A 703 -11.14 -30.58 -11.22
CA VAL A 703 -9.81 -30.86 -11.77
C VAL A 703 -9.49 -32.37 -11.85
N GLY A 704 -10.50 -33.23 -11.69
CA GLY A 704 -10.36 -34.68 -11.89
C GLY A 704 -9.61 -35.43 -10.78
N VAL A 705 -9.13 -34.74 -9.73
CA VAL A 705 -8.45 -35.33 -8.56
C VAL A 705 -9.09 -34.80 -7.29
N GLN A 706 -9.35 -35.68 -6.32
CA GLN A 706 -10.00 -35.31 -5.06
C GLN A 706 -8.99 -34.83 -4.01
N PRO A 707 -9.28 -33.72 -3.29
CA PRO A 707 -8.56 -33.41 -2.07
C PRO A 707 -8.94 -34.41 -0.96
N ILE A 708 -8.07 -34.51 0.05
CA ILE A 708 -8.39 -35.24 1.28
C ILE A 708 -9.16 -34.30 2.20
N LEU A 709 -10.37 -34.68 2.60
CA LEU A 709 -11.25 -33.86 3.44
C LEU A 709 -11.67 -34.65 4.70
N ASN A 710 -11.07 -34.29 5.82
CA ASN A 710 -11.32 -34.88 7.14
C ASN A 710 -11.04 -33.85 8.27
N GLU A 711 -11.12 -34.28 9.52
CA GLU A 711 -10.90 -33.46 10.72
C GLU A 711 -9.50 -32.81 10.81
N HIS A 712 -8.52 -33.41 10.14
CA HIS A 712 -7.14 -32.94 10.04
C HIS A 712 -6.94 -31.89 8.93
N THR A 713 -8.00 -31.52 8.20
CA THR A 713 -7.91 -30.55 7.11
C THR A 713 -8.83 -29.35 7.31
N PHE A 714 -8.51 -28.26 6.63
CA PHE A 714 -9.40 -27.11 6.48
C PHE A 714 -9.25 -26.50 5.09
N CYS A 715 -10.23 -25.71 4.67
CA CYS A 715 -10.22 -25.05 3.37
C CYS A 715 -9.96 -23.55 3.50
N ALA A 716 -9.32 -22.96 2.49
CA ALA A 716 -9.20 -21.50 2.36
C ALA A 716 -9.37 -21.09 0.89
N GLY A 717 -10.03 -19.96 0.64
CA GLY A 717 -10.36 -19.51 -0.73
C GLY A 717 -11.79 -18.99 -0.88
N MET A 718 -12.11 -18.32 -2.01
CA MET A 718 -13.45 -17.81 -2.32
C MET A 718 -13.72 -17.71 -3.84
N THR A 719 -14.95 -18.03 -4.25
CA THR A 719 -15.49 -18.02 -5.63
C THR A 719 -15.41 -16.67 -6.38
N LYS A 720 -15.42 -15.54 -5.67
CA LYS A 720 -15.68 -14.22 -6.28
C LYS A 720 -14.43 -13.46 -6.74
N TYR A 721 -13.22 -13.94 -6.44
CA TYR A 721 -12.02 -13.09 -6.46
C TYR A 721 -10.88 -13.53 -7.41
N GLN A 722 -10.99 -14.66 -8.12
CA GLN A 722 -10.04 -15.10 -9.17
C GLN A 722 -8.54 -15.13 -8.75
N GLU A 723 -8.24 -15.18 -7.45
CA GLU A 723 -6.88 -15.33 -6.90
C GLU A 723 -6.83 -16.56 -5.99
N ASP A 724 -6.00 -17.53 -6.32
CA ASP A 724 -5.84 -18.78 -5.59
C ASP A 724 -4.37 -19.25 -5.63
N THR A 725 -4.04 -20.22 -4.78
CA THR A 725 -2.81 -20.99 -4.85
C THR A 725 -2.74 -21.82 -6.12
N CYS A 726 -1.52 -22.11 -6.57
CA CYS A 726 -1.27 -22.70 -7.87
C CYS A 726 -0.38 -23.94 -7.79
N TYR A 727 -0.36 -24.71 -8.88
CA TYR A 727 0.51 -25.88 -9.00
C TYR A 727 1.96 -25.50 -8.71
N GLY A 728 2.53 -26.11 -7.67
CA GLY A 728 3.89 -25.86 -7.19
C GLY A 728 3.95 -25.10 -5.86
N ASP A 729 2.81 -24.67 -5.32
CA ASP A 729 2.72 -24.05 -3.99
C ASP A 729 2.51 -25.07 -2.87
N ALA A 730 2.11 -26.31 -3.17
CA ALA A 730 1.94 -27.38 -2.18
C ALA A 730 3.17 -27.50 -1.27
N GLY A 731 2.93 -27.70 0.03
CA GLY A 731 3.96 -27.73 1.08
C GLY A 731 4.29 -26.37 1.71
N SER A 732 3.71 -25.29 1.20
CA SER A 732 3.84 -23.94 1.78
C SER A 732 2.86 -23.73 2.95
N ALA A 733 3.28 -22.94 3.93
CA ALA A 733 2.46 -22.63 5.09
C ALA A 733 1.32 -21.67 4.76
N PHE A 734 0.14 -21.95 5.33
CA PHE A 734 -0.89 -20.96 5.60
C PHE A 734 -0.49 -20.19 6.86
N ALA A 735 0.25 -19.10 6.64
CA ALA A 735 0.84 -18.29 7.69
C ALA A 735 -0.17 -17.26 8.22
N ILE A 736 -0.35 -17.22 9.54
CA ILE A 736 -1.24 -16.27 10.22
C ILE A 736 -0.44 -15.47 11.23
N HIS A 737 -0.62 -14.16 11.24
CA HIS A 737 -0.08 -13.28 12.27
C HIS A 737 -1.04 -13.24 13.46
N ASP A 738 -0.54 -13.63 14.63
CA ASP A 738 -1.17 -13.28 15.90
C ASP A 738 -0.71 -11.88 16.30
N GLN A 739 -1.64 -10.92 16.31
CA GLN A 739 -1.33 -9.52 16.59
C GLN A 739 -1.01 -9.25 18.06
N GLU A 740 -1.53 -10.06 18.98
CA GLU A 740 -1.28 -9.90 20.43
C GLU A 740 0.12 -10.36 20.79
N LEU A 741 0.55 -11.48 20.22
CA LEU A 741 1.89 -12.05 20.41
C LEU A 741 2.91 -11.48 19.40
N ASP A 742 2.44 -10.70 18.43
CA ASP A 742 3.18 -10.21 17.28
C ASP A 742 3.95 -11.35 16.54
N THR A 743 3.38 -12.54 16.48
CA THR A 743 4.11 -13.74 16.04
C THR A 743 3.37 -14.46 14.91
N TRP A 744 4.10 -14.93 13.92
CA TRP A 744 3.56 -15.66 12.78
C TRP A 744 3.56 -17.17 13.02
N TYR A 745 2.41 -17.80 12.79
CA TYR A 745 2.16 -19.22 13.01
C TYR A 745 1.76 -19.93 11.72
N ALA A 746 2.23 -21.17 11.55
CA ALA A 746 1.77 -22.05 10.48
C ALA A 746 0.44 -22.70 10.89
N ALA A 747 -0.69 -22.12 10.50
CA ALA A 747 -2.00 -22.69 10.81
C ALA A 747 -2.27 -23.96 9.99
N GLY A 748 -1.74 -24.02 8.77
CA GLY A 748 -1.88 -25.16 7.87
C GLY A 748 -0.71 -25.31 6.91
N ILE A 749 -0.60 -26.48 6.28
CA ILE A 749 0.30 -26.74 5.15
C ILE A 749 -0.54 -27.07 3.92
N LEU A 750 -0.31 -26.38 2.80
CA LEU A 750 -1.09 -26.56 1.57
C LEU A 750 -0.89 -27.97 0.99
N SER A 751 -1.96 -28.78 0.96
CA SER A 751 -1.96 -30.15 0.40
C SER A 751 -2.55 -30.21 -1.01
N PHE A 752 -3.56 -29.39 -1.31
CA PHE A 752 -4.25 -29.40 -2.60
C PHE A 752 -4.16 -28.05 -3.31
N ASP A 753 -3.31 -27.97 -4.34
CA ASP A 753 -2.94 -26.76 -5.09
C ASP A 753 -3.31 -26.85 -6.60
N LYS A 754 -4.20 -27.78 -6.96
CA LYS A 754 -4.35 -28.26 -8.35
C LYS A 754 -5.12 -27.33 -9.30
N SER A 755 -5.43 -26.10 -8.92
CA SER A 755 -6.07 -25.14 -9.83
C SER A 755 -5.69 -23.70 -9.57
N CYS A 756 -5.06 -23.07 -10.57
CA CYS A 756 -4.82 -21.64 -10.56
C CYS A 756 -6.07 -20.77 -10.82
N SER A 757 -7.16 -21.38 -11.30
CA SER A 757 -8.32 -20.64 -11.82
C SER A 757 -9.65 -21.41 -11.81
N VAL A 758 -9.68 -22.66 -11.29
CA VAL A 758 -10.79 -23.60 -11.53
C VAL A 758 -11.43 -24.10 -10.23
N ALA A 759 -10.65 -24.51 -9.22
CA ALA A 759 -11.21 -24.89 -7.94
C ALA A 759 -11.44 -23.65 -7.08
N GLU A 760 -12.45 -23.76 -6.21
CA GLU A 760 -12.93 -22.65 -5.39
C GLU A 760 -12.16 -22.52 -4.07
N TYR A 761 -11.48 -23.60 -3.65
CA TYR A 761 -10.80 -23.70 -2.36
C TYR A 761 -9.44 -24.42 -2.46
N GLY A 762 -8.42 -23.90 -1.79
CA GLY A 762 -7.24 -24.68 -1.41
C GLY A 762 -7.54 -25.54 -0.17
N VAL A 763 -6.97 -26.74 -0.10
CA VAL A 763 -7.11 -27.62 1.08
C VAL A 763 -5.77 -27.76 1.80
N TYR A 764 -5.79 -27.53 3.11
CA TYR A 764 -4.63 -27.44 3.97
C TYR A 764 -4.71 -28.48 5.08
N VAL A 765 -3.59 -29.13 5.38
CA VAL A 765 -3.45 -29.98 6.57
C VAL A 765 -3.26 -29.08 7.78
N LYS A 766 -4.13 -29.22 8.79
CA LYS A 766 -4.18 -28.43 10.02
C LYS A 766 -3.00 -28.79 10.92
N VAL A 767 -1.99 -27.92 10.99
CA VAL A 767 -0.75 -28.17 11.75
C VAL A 767 -1.02 -28.41 13.23
N LEU A 768 -2.01 -27.73 13.83
CA LEU A 768 -2.40 -27.93 15.22
C LEU A 768 -2.75 -29.39 15.52
N SER A 769 -3.37 -30.09 14.57
CA SER A 769 -3.76 -31.50 14.75
C SER A 769 -2.58 -32.48 14.71
N LEU A 770 -1.38 -31.99 14.38
CA LEU A 770 -0.17 -32.77 14.18
C LEU A 770 0.98 -32.36 15.11
N ILE A 771 0.74 -31.42 16.05
CA ILE A 771 1.79 -30.87 16.91
C ILE A 771 2.52 -31.98 17.65
N ASP A 772 1.81 -32.89 18.30
CA ASP A 772 2.41 -33.98 19.08
C ASP A 772 3.31 -34.87 18.23
N TRP A 773 2.87 -35.19 17.01
CA TRP A 773 3.68 -35.97 16.07
C TRP A 773 4.94 -35.20 15.66
N ILE A 774 4.81 -33.92 15.30
CA ILE A 774 5.94 -33.07 14.89
C ILE A 774 6.95 -32.96 16.05
N THR A 775 6.50 -32.66 17.26
CA THR A 775 7.36 -32.47 18.43
C THR A 775 8.04 -33.78 18.83
N ASN A 776 7.34 -34.91 18.80
CA ASN A 776 7.92 -36.22 19.12
C ASN A 776 8.99 -36.63 18.10
N ILE A 777 8.78 -36.37 16.81
CA ILE A 777 9.78 -36.65 15.77
C ILE A 777 11.02 -35.75 15.92
N ILE A 778 10.82 -34.46 16.19
CA ILE A 778 11.93 -33.51 16.41
C ILE A 778 12.70 -33.86 17.69
N ALA A 779 12.03 -34.26 18.76
CA ALA A 779 12.68 -34.60 20.04
C ALA A 779 13.43 -35.94 20.01
N SER A 780 12.97 -36.90 19.19
CA SER A 780 13.57 -38.25 19.08
C SER A 780 14.77 -38.33 18.12
N ASN A 781 15.22 -37.21 17.54
CA ASN A 781 16.19 -37.17 16.44
C ASN A 781 17.09 -35.95 16.47
#